data_AF-A0A2R7LCH1-F1
#
_entry.id   AF-A0A2R7LCH1-F1
#
_cell.length_a   1.000
_cell.length_b   1.000
_cell.length_c   1.000
_cell.angle_alpha   90.00
_cell.angle_beta   90.00
_cell.angle_gamma   90.00
#
_symmetry.space_group_name_H-M   'P 1'
#
loop_
_entity.id
_entity.type
_entity.pdbx_description
1 polymer ?
#
loop_
_entity_poly.entity_id
_entity_poly.type
_entity_poly.pdbx_seq_one_letter_code
_entity_poly.pdbx_strand_id
1 'polypeptide(L)'
;GEATSGVGGVGGAGGFGGGGGGGKQAGVGGFGGGDGSATKSGSGWAGGGGLGAGGDIFVQQGASLTLIGGQLLGGTAAGGSGANAGAGYGGALFLQGNQSISLAPAAGQTQLIAGVIADMTGSNDRSGQTGAGGLVMNGAGLLVLGARNTFTGGLTLNGGQTELAAAGAAGSGAITFGGSATNPVGLKINATATPANGGIFSNTLVDFGAGESLALAGMSYTSNATSRLSGGVLTVSSGGASLRFNLVNPGAAEYVLSPDGAGGVLVSAGIAPTIQFGSAVAQLSGQTLSVSGLAIANSDAVTYGKQFTTTISNAQGLFSAVASGSGTVQGVGTTSLTLTGSLAELNAELASLTIVSPTFVGAASNSLTILTSDQFGGTASQTFALPINQQPFLNFSSSAPRIAQVGQPLLVDGLSISVPAGGGVPPVITVTLTDQAGLLSATPVGGGTVSGAGSKTLILSGTLAEVNGGLASLTYTDPVTNLVILDEIKAMVGPGGDRGSMIILVNDPTKVVGPASLAAVAGQTASSLGFSLQGSVVGHNNVTVTLTAASGLLSATAPTGDTGSGVSGAGTRSVILRGDYFKVAAELASLTYTAPGSGSGADSLSITIDDGRGGLSSTTTVISIAPSPGDTSDLQHIVLTVLADLQSYETQTHGVFVEALAGADAIVGTALADRLDGGEGDDTLTGGLGADTLVGGAGFDTAAYSDARAGVTVDLARGAAEGGAGT
;
A
#
# COMPACT_ATOMS: atom_id res chain seq x y z
N GLY A 1 -78.41 44.68 -5.23
CA GLY A 1 -78.64 45.87 -6.08
C GLY A 1 -79.89 45.63 -6.88
N GLU A 2 -80.76 46.63 -6.96
CA GLU A 2 -82.22 46.59 -7.15
C GLU A 2 -82.76 45.84 -8.38
N ALA A 3 -83.85 45.10 -8.17
CA ALA A 3 -84.71 44.59 -9.24
C ALA A 3 -85.64 45.72 -9.70
N THR A 4 -85.34 46.35 -10.83
CA THR A 4 -86.26 47.29 -11.47
C THR A 4 -87.49 46.52 -11.98
N SER A 5 -88.65 46.75 -11.37
CA SER A 5 -89.94 46.23 -11.85
C SER A 5 -90.34 46.95 -13.14
N GLY A 6 -89.85 46.46 -14.28
CA GLY A 6 -90.29 46.92 -15.60
C GLY A 6 -91.70 46.42 -15.89
N VAL A 7 -92.65 47.32 -16.06
CA VAL A 7 -93.98 46.99 -16.60
C VAL A 7 -93.79 46.50 -18.05
N GLY A 8 -93.82 45.18 -18.24
CA GLY A 8 -93.88 44.54 -19.57
C GLY A 8 -92.56 44.17 -20.25
N GLY A 9 -91.41 44.28 -19.58
CA GLY A 9 -90.08 43.94 -20.12
C GLY A 9 -89.53 42.56 -19.70
N VAL A 10 -88.41 42.17 -20.32
CA VAL A 10 -87.57 40.99 -19.97
C VAL A 10 -87.05 41.15 -18.53
N GLY A 11 -87.13 40.12 -17.69
CA GLY A 11 -86.62 40.17 -16.32
C GLY A 11 -85.09 40.34 -16.28
N GLY A 12 -84.59 41.22 -15.41
CA GLY A 12 -83.14 41.42 -15.24
C GLY A 12 -82.44 40.23 -14.59
N ALA A 13 -81.17 40.00 -14.95
CA ALA A 13 -80.34 38.98 -14.31
C ALA A 13 -79.88 39.42 -12.91
N GLY A 14 -79.85 38.49 -11.96
CA GLY A 14 -79.38 38.75 -10.60
C GLY A 14 -77.84 38.80 -10.48
N GLY A 15 -77.32 39.63 -9.57
CA GLY A 15 -75.91 39.58 -9.13
C GLY A 15 -75.67 38.50 -8.06
N PHE A 16 -74.50 38.46 -7.40
CA PHE A 16 -74.26 37.51 -6.30
C PHE A 16 -75.38 37.57 -5.25
N GLY A 17 -76.07 36.44 -5.03
CA GLY A 17 -77.23 36.32 -4.17
C GLY A 17 -78.51 37.05 -4.59
N GLY A 18 -78.52 37.69 -5.76
CA GLY A 18 -79.70 38.34 -6.32
C GLY A 18 -80.60 37.35 -7.04
N GLY A 19 -81.89 37.36 -6.71
CA GLY A 19 -82.91 36.62 -7.48
C GLY A 19 -83.13 37.25 -8.86
N GLY A 20 -83.46 36.42 -9.86
CA GLY A 20 -83.80 36.89 -11.19
C GLY A 20 -85.08 37.73 -11.17
N GLY A 21 -85.13 38.83 -11.93
CA GLY A 21 -86.33 39.66 -12.05
C GLY A 21 -87.49 38.91 -12.72
N GLY A 22 -88.73 39.18 -12.30
CA GLY A 22 -89.93 38.65 -12.94
C GLY A 22 -90.34 39.46 -14.19
N GLY A 23 -90.74 38.79 -15.27
CA GLY A 23 -91.15 39.44 -16.53
C GLY A 23 -91.66 38.45 -17.59
N LYS A 24 -91.93 38.93 -18.82
CA LYS A 24 -92.39 38.06 -19.94
C LYS A 24 -91.38 36.97 -20.31
N GLN A 25 -90.11 37.22 -20.00
CA GLN A 25 -89.04 36.24 -19.98
C GLN A 25 -88.45 36.28 -18.56
N ALA A 26 -88.33 35.11 -17.93
CA ALA A 26 -87.72 34.97 -16.62
C ALA A 26 -86.27 35.46 -16.65
N GLY A 27 -85.91 36.37 -15.74
CA GLY A 27 -84.50 36.70 -15.52
C GLY A 27 -83.80 35.53 -14.84
N VAL A 28 -82.55 35.27 -15.22
CA VAL A 28 -81.70 34.25 -14.58
C VAL A 28 -81.25 34.76 -13.22
N GLY A 29 -81.31 33.92 -12.18
CA GLY A 29 -80.77 34.21 -10.85
C GLY A 29 -79.25 34.34 -10.88
N GLY A 30 -78.68 35.20 -10.04
CA GLY A 30 -77.22 35.22 -9.84
C GLY A 30 -76.77 34.10 -8.89
N PHE A 31 -75.52 34.12 -8.42
CA PHE A 31 -74.99 33.02 -7.60
C PHE A 31 -75.88 32.69 -6.40
N GLY A 32 -76.42 31.47 -6.36
CA GLY A 32 -77.37 30.98 -5.37
C GLY A 32 -78.73 31.67 -5.33
N GLY A 33 -79.02 32.56 -6.28
CA GLY A 33 -80.34 33.13 -6.51
C GLY A 33 -81.22 32.20 -7.35
N GLY A 34 -82.52 32.20 -7.09
CA GLY A 34 -83.51 31.55 -7.94
C GLY A 34 -83.83 32.39 -9.18
N ASP A 35 -84.28 31.73 -10.23
CA ASP A 35 -84.76 32.39 -11.45
C ASP A 35 -86.11 33.09 -11.21
N GLY A 36 -86.36 34.17 -11.94
CA GLY A 36 -87.67 34.83 -11.97
C GLY A 36 -88.75 33.94 -12.58
N SER A 37 -90.02 34.24 -12.34
CA SER A 37 -91.13 33.54 -13.00
C SER A 37 -91.42 34.14 -14.37
N ALA A 38 -91.54 33.28 -15.38
CA ALA A 38 -92.19 33.60 -16.66
C ALA A 38 -93.72 33.34 -16.61
N THR A 39 -94.28 33.04 -15.44
CA THR A 39 -95.72 32.92 -15.20
C THR A 39 -96.17 33.94 -14.16
N LYS A 40 -97.30 34.61 -14.44
CA LYS A 40 -97.88 35.60 -13.53
C LYS A 40 -98.56 34.88 -12.36
N SER A 41 -98.18 35.18 -11.11
CA SER A 41 -98.89 34.71 -9.92
C SER A 41 -99.50 35.91 -9.19
N GLY A 42 -100.82 35.86 -8.95
CA GLY A 42 -101.55 37.00 -8.35
C GLY A 42 -101.43 38.30 -9.16
N SER A 43 -101.06 39.40 -8.51
CA SER A 43 -101.06 40.76 -9.08
C SER A 43 -99.83 41.12 -9.94
N GLY A 44 -98.80 40.26 -10.08
CA GLY A 44 -97.55 40.60 -10.79
C GLY A 44 -96.70 39.42 -11.24
N TRP A 45 -95.56 39.73 -11.88
CA TRP A 45 -94.51 38.74 -12.16
C TRP A 45 -93.66 38.56 -10.90
N ALA A 46 -93.50 37.33 -10.43
CA ALA A 46 -92.70 37.05 -9.24
C ALA A 46 -91.20 36.98 -9.58
N GLY A 47 -90.37 37.67 -8.81
CA GLY A 47 -88.91 37.50 -8.87
C GLY A 47 -88.46 36.19 -8.24
N GLY A 48 -87.24 35.77 -8.53
CA GLY A 48 -86.63 34.60 -7.91
C GLY A 48 -86.15 34.87 -6.48
N GLY A 49 -85.89 33.79 -5.75
CA GLY A 49 -85.36 33.86 -4.38
C GLY A 49 -83.91 34.32 -4.32
N GLY A 50 -83.48 34.95 -3.23
CA GLY A 50 -82.06 35.30 -3.01
C GLY A 50 -81.21 34.13 -2.49
N LEU A 51 -79.90 34.31 -2.37
CA LEU A 51 -78.99 33.32 -1.77
C LEU A 51 -79.15 33.25 -0.25
N GLY A 52 -79.19 32.03 0.29
CA GLY A 52 -78.89 31.76 1.69
C GLY A 52 -77.45 31.28 1.79
N ALA A 53 -76.52 32.09 2.27
CA ALA A 53 -75.11 31.68 2.40
C ALA A 53 -74.56 32.00 3.77
N GLY A 54 -73.76 31.08 4.32
CA GLY A 54 -73.06 31.26 5.58
C GLY A 54 -74.01 31.21 6.78
N GLY A 55 -74.46 30.00 7.13
CA GLY A 55 -75.42 29.81 8.22
C GLY A 55 -74.97 30.45 9.54
N ASP A 56 -73.66 30.45 9.83
CA ASP A 56 -73.06 31.24 10.92
C ASP A 56 -72.27 32.45 10.38
N ILE A 57 -71.42 32.26 9.36
CA ILE A 57 -70.50 33.29 8.85
C ILE A 57 -70.45 33.29 7.31
N PHE A 58 -70.61 34.48 6.70
CA PHE A 58 -70.35 34.73 5.28
C PHE A 58 -69.09 35.59 5.12
N VAL A 59 -68.12 35.12 4.33
CA VAL A 59 -66.87 35.84 4.06
C VAL A 59 -66.87 36.38 2.64
N GLN A 60 -67.02 37.70 2.53
CA GLN A 60 -67.06 38.41 1.25
C GLN A 60 -65.69 38.40 0.54
N GLN A 61 -65.72 38.54 -0.78
CA GLN A 61 -64.49 38.67 -1.57
C GLN A 61 -63.60 39.82 -1.09
N GLY A 62 -62.35 39.49 -0.76
CA GLY A 62 -61.36 40.46 -0.27
C GLY A 62 -61.37 40.66 1.25
N ALA A 63 -62.30 40.03 1.98
CA ALA A 63 -62.30 40.06 3.44
C ALA A 63 -61.20 39.15 4.02
N SER A 64 -60.73 39.51 5.22
CA SER A 64 -59.86 38.68 6.04
C SER A 64 -60.61 38.27 7.32
N LEU A 65 -60.53 37.00 7.68
CA LEU A 65 -61.13 36.46 8.89
C LEU A 65 -60.10 35.60 9.63
N THR A 66 -60.01 35.81 10.94
CA THR A 66 -59.27 34.94 11.87
C THR A 66 -60.22 34.44 12.94
N LEU A 67 -60.30 33.13 13.14
CA LEU A 67 -61.06 32.50 14.22
C LEU A 67 -60.12 31.99 15.30
N ILE A 68 -60.43 32.29 16.57
CA ILE A 68 -59.58 31.95 17.73
C ILE A 68 -60.42 31.15 18.73
N GLY A 69 -60.32 29.83 18.67
CA GLY A 69 -61.01 28.90 19.57
C GLY A 69 -62.54 28.90 19.47
N GLY A 70 -63.19 28.06 20.29
CA GLY A 70 -64.65 27.97 20.36
C GLY A 70 -65.26 27.03 19.31
N GLN A 71 -66.56 27.19 19.06
CA GLN A 71 -67.32 26.26 18.22
C GLN A 71 -68.20 26.98 17.20
N LEU A 72 -68.20 26.49 15.95
CA LEU A 72 -69.21 26.80 14.93
C LEU A 72 -70.05 25.54 14.73
N LEU A 73 -71.26 25.54 15.29
CA LEU A 73 -72.13 24.36 15.31
C LEU A 73 -72.92 24.18 14.01
N GLY A 74 -72.98 25.21 13.17
CA GLY A 74 -73.71 25.23 11.91
C GLY A 74 -75.16 25.69 12.09
N GLY A 75 -75.49 26.83 11.49
CA GLY A 75 -76.85 27.32 11.29
C GLY A 75 -77.49 26.77 10.01
N THR A 76 -78.80 27.00 9.88
CA THR A 76 -79.54 26.75 8.65
C THR A 76 -79.36 27.90 7.66
N ALA A 77 -78.62 27.68 6.58
CA ALA A 77 -78.63 28.55 5.41
C ALA A 77 -79.82 28.16 4.50
N ALA A 78 -80.93 28.89 4.59
CA ALA A 78 -82.08 28.70 3.70
C ALA A 78 -82.03 29.73 2.57
N GLY A 79 -82.25 29.29 1.34
CA GLY A 79 -82.41 30.18 0.20
C GLY A 79 -83.61 31.12 0.38
N GLY A 80 -83.51 32.32 -0.19
CA GLY A 80 -84.59 33.29 -0.21
C GLY A 80 -85.83 32.73 -0.93
N SER A 81 -87.01 33.17 -0.49
CA SER A 81 -88.28 32.79 -1.11
C SER A 81 -88.56 33.63 -2.35
N GLY A 82 -89.00 32.98 -3.43
CA GLY A 82 -89.36 33.61 -4.70
C GLY A 82 -90.07 32.60 -5.62
N ALA A 83 -90.31 32.98 -6.87
CA ALA A 83 -90.93 32.11 -7.88
C ALA A 83 -90.24 30.75 -8.00
N ASN A 84 -88.91 30.80 -8.04
CA ASN A 84 -88.04 29.67 -7.76
C ASN A 84 -87.23 30.04 -6.51
N ALA A 85 -87.16 29.13 -5.54
CA ALA A 85 -86.37 29.34 -4.34
C ALA A 85 -84.87 29.42 -4.67
N GLY A 86 -84.15 30.29 -3.96
CA GLY A 86 -82.69 30.32 -4.03
C GLY A 86 -82.05 29.11 -3.32
N ALA A 87 -80.73 29.01 -3.39
CA ALA A 87 -79.97 27.92 -2.77
C ALA A 87 -79.40 28.33 -1.40
N GLY A 88 -79.22 27.31 -0.54
CA GLY A 88 -78.55 27.40 0.75
C GLY A 88 -77.15 26.79 0.70
N TYR A 89 -76.09 27.56 0.98
CA TYR A 89 -74.71 27.07 0.97
C TYR A 89 -73.96 27.37 2.28
N GLY A 90 -73.21 26.38 2.78
CA GLY A 90 -72.31 26.52 3.92
C GLY A 90 -73.04 26.74 5.26
N GLY A 91 -73.45 25.65 5.92
CA GLY A 91 -74.15 25.73 7.21
C GLY A 91 -73.35 26.43 8.33
N ALA A 92 -72.03 26.29 8.34
CA ALA A 92 -71.17 27.11 9.20
C ALA A 92 -70.65 28.34 8.44
N LEU A 93 -69.95 28.09 7.33
CA LEU A 93 -69.13 29.10 6.68
C LEU A 93 -69.30 29.06 5.16
N PHE A 94 -69.43 30.24 4.56
CA PHE A 94 -69.40 30.40 3.11
C PHE A 94 -68.30 31.36 2.67
N LEU A 95 -67.45 30.94 1.72
CA LEU A 95 -66.29 31.68 1.21
C LEU A 95 -66.55 32.22 -0.20
N GLN A 96 -66.53 33.55 -0.33
CA GLN A 96 -66.77 34.21 -1.61
C GLN A 96 -65.48 34.57 -2.34
N GLY A 97 -65.02 33.74 -3.27
CA GLY A 97 -63.82 33.97 -4.07
C GLY A 97 -62.68 33.06 -3.60
N ASN A 98 -61.46 33.58 -3.55
CA ASN A 98 -60.25 32.77 -3.28
C ASN A 98 -59.63 33.06 -1.90
N GLN A 99 -60.42 33.46 -0.91
CA GLN A 99 -59.87 33.85 0.40
C GLN A 99 -59.51 32.61 1.20
N SER A 100 -58.41 32.71 1.93
CA SER A 100 -58.04 31.76 2.96
C SER A 100 -58.35 32.33 4.34
N ILE A 101 -59.03 31.55 5.17
CA ILE A 101 -59.34 31.94 6.54
C ILE A 101 -58.28 31.42 7.49
N SER A 102 -57.83 32.27 8.41
CA SER A 102 -56.90 31.85 9.45
C SER A 102 -57.63 31.26 10.66
N LEU A 103 -57.19 30.09 11.11
CA LEU A 103 -57.67 29.39 12.29
C LEU A 103 -56.53 29.35 13.30
N ALA A 104 -56.70 29.98 14.45
CA ALA A 104 -55.65 30.17 15.44
C ALA A 104 -56.06 29.73 16.86
N PRO A 105 -56.47 28.47 17.08
CA PRO A 105 -56.69 27.97 18.43
C PRO A 105 -55.37 28.03 19.23
N ALA A 106 -55.42 28.58 20.45
CA ALA A 106 -54.28 28.60 21.35
C ALA A 106 -53.91 27.18 21.82
N ALA A 107 -52.67 26.99 22.30
CA ALA A 107 -52.24 25.71 22.86
C ALA A 107 -53.21 25.22 23.95
N GLY A 108 -53.63 23.95 23.88
CA GLY A 108 -54.62 23.36 24.78
C GLY A 108 -56.09 23.73 24.50
N GLN A 109 -56.36 24.61 23.54
CA GLN A 109 -57.72 24.95 23.12
C GLN A 109 -58.14 24.15 21.88
N THR A 110 -59.45 23.89 21.78
CA THR A 110 -60.08 23.27 20.63
C THR A 110 -60.94 24.28 19.88
N GLN A 111 -60.73 24.39 18.57
CA GLN A 111 -61.62 25.03 17.61
C GLN A 111 -62.44 23.93 16.91
N LEU A 112 -63.74 23.85 17.18
CA LEU A 112 -64.63 22.91 16.48
C LEU A 112 -65.41 23.63 15.39
N ILE A 113 -65.38 23.12 14.16
CA ILE A 113 -66.30 23.52 13.08
C ILE A 113 -67.13 22.29 12.72
N ALA A 114 -68.32 22.21 13.31
CA ALA A 114 -69.24 21.08 13.12
C ALA A 114 -70.15 21.25 11.91
N GLY A 115 -70.40 22.48 11.45
CA GLY A 115 -71.20 22.77 10.26
C GLY A 115 -70.40 22.75 8.95
N VAL A 116 -71.12 22.69 7.83
CA VAL A 116 -70.53 22.64 6.47
C VAL A 116 -69.86 23.97 6.12
N ILE A 117 -68.62 23.88 5.63
CA ILE A 117 -67.87 24.96 5.00
C ILE A 117 -67.97 24.78 3.47
N ALA A 118 -68.38 25.84 2.77
CA ALA A 118 -68.53 25.88 1.33
C ALA A 118 -67.85 27.11 0.73
N ASP A 119 -67.47 27.03 -0.55
CA ASP A 119 -67.03 28.16 -1.36
C ASP A 119 -67.85 28.24 -2.66
N MET A 120 -67.55 29.21 -3.53
CA MET A 120 -68.25 29.37 -4.81
C MET A 120 -68.13 28.13 -5.71
N THR A 121 -66.91 27.63 -5.90
CA THR A 121 -66.65 26.49 -6.79
C THR A 121 -67.29 25.21 -6.27
N GLY A 122 -67.11 24.92 -4.98
CA GLY A 122 -67.59 23.72 -4.30
C GLY A 122 -69.10 23.65 -4.12
N SER A 123 -69.78 24.79 -4.19
CA SER A 123 -71.24 24.88 -4.15
C SER A 123 -71.92 24.39 -5.44
N ASN A 124 -71.15 24.25 -6.54
CA ASN A 124 -71.65 23.80 -7.85
C ASN A 124 -72.91 24.55 -8.31
N ASP A 125 -72.95 25.86 -8.06
CA ASP A 125 -74.08 26.70 -8.45
C ASP A 125 -74.19 26.85 -9.97
N ARG A 126 -75.42 27.06 -10.47
CA ARG A 126 -75.71 27.13 -11.91
C ARG A 126 -75.26 28.43 -12.57
N SER A 127 -74.92 29.47 -11.81
CA SER A 127 -74.49 30.76 -12.37
C SER A 127 -73.10 30.72 -13.02
N GLY A 128 -72.31 29.65 -12.80
CA GLY A 128 -70.96 29.51 -13.36
C GLY A 128 -69.90 30.39 -12.68
N GLN A 129 -70.25 31.10 -11.61
CA GLN A 129 -69.27 31.84 -10.81
C GLN A 129 -68.36 30.86 -10.05
N THR A 130 -67.05 31.12 -10.07
CA THR A 130 -66.04 30.28 -9.42
C THR A 130 -65.24 31.09 -8.38
N GLY A 131 -64.66 30.36 -7.43
CA GLY A 131 -63.86 30.90 -6.34
C GLY A 131 -63.48 29.76 -5.39
N ALA A 132 -62.18 29.52 -5.23
CA ALA A 132 -61.62 28.44 -4.43
C ALA A 132 -61.12 28.97 -3.08
N GLY A 133 -62.00 28.95 -2.08
CA GLY A 133 -61.70 29.41 -0.73
C GLY A 133 -60.98 28.33 0.08
N GLY A 134 -60.01 28.73 0.91
CA GLY A 134 -59.16 27.82 1.68
C GLY A 134 -59.18 28.07 3.18
N LEU A 135 -58.52 27.18 3.93
CA LEU A 135 -58.33 27.28 5.37
C LEU A 135 -56.84 27.22 5.70
N VAL A 136 -56.40 28.03 6.68
CA VAL A 136 -55.01 28.06 7.14
C VAL A 136 -55.00 27.91 8.65
N MET A 137 -54.54 26.77 9.16
CA MET A 137 -54.34 26.54 10.58
C MET A 137 -52.99 27.13 11.02
N ASN A 138 -53.03 28.22 11.80
CA ASN A 138 -51.84 28.90 12.35
C ASN A 138 -51.70 28.72 13.88
N GLY A 139 -52.72 28.21 14.56
CA GLY A 139 -52.73 28.06 16.02
C GLY A 139 -52.03 26.81 16.52
N ALA A 140 -51.48 26.86 17.74
CA ALA A 140 -50.83 25.71 18.38
C ALA A 140 -51.82 24.70 19.02
N GLY A 141 -53.12 25.00 19.01
CA GLY A 141 -54.18 24.14 19.55
C GLY A 141 -54.66 23.05 18.60
N LEU A 142 -55.90 22.59 18.83
CA LEU A 142 -56.57 21.57 18.02
C LEU A 142 -57.66 22.22 17.14
N LEU A 143 -57.65 21.96 15.84
CA LEU A 143 -58.76 22.22 14.93
C LEU A 143 -59.51 20.92 14.66
N VAL A 144 -60.83 20.91 14.82
CA VAL A 144 -61.67 19.76 14.48
C VAL A 144 -62.66 20.15 13.39
N LEU A 145 -62.59 19.46 12.24
CA LEU A 145 -63.54 19.61 11.14
C LEU A 145 -64.54 18.44 11.17
N GLY A 146 -65.78 18.76 11.54
CA GLY A 146 -66.82 17.78 11.88
C GLY A 146 -67.78 17.40 10.75
N ALA A 147 -67.91 18.24 9.71
CA ALA A 147 -68.84 18.01 8.60
C ALA A 147 -68.14 17.59 7.31
N ARG A 148 -68.92 17.03 6.38
CA ARG A 148 -68.49 16.87 4.99
C ARG A 148 -68.51 18.24 4.30
N ASN A 149 -67.32 18.79 4.08
CA ASN A 149 -67.15 20.14 3.53
C ASN A 149 -67.06 20.12 2.00
N THR A 150 -67.42 21.23 1.35
CA THR A 150 -67.41 21.35 -0.12
C THR A 150 -66.38 22.34 -0.64
N PHE A 151 -65.73 23.14 0.22
CA PHE A 151 -64.71 24.10 -0.23
C PHE A 151 -63.56 23.41 -1.01
N THR A 152 -62.98 24.16 -1.94
CA THR A 152 -62.07 23.64 -2.98
C THR A 152 -60.65 24.23 -2.88
N GLY A 153 -60.44 25.31 -2.14
CA GLY A 153 -59.14 25.98 -2.02
C GLY A 153 -58.10 25.27 -1.15
N GLY A 154 -58.49 24.20 -0.43
CA GLY A 154 -57.57 23.38 0.35
C GLY A 154 -57.32 23.86 1.78
N LEU A 155 -56.46 23.14 2.47
CA LEU A 155 -56.14 23.32 3.88
C LEU A 155 -54.62 23.42 4.06
N THR A 156 -54.14 24.47 4.71
CA THR A 156 -52.73 24.65 5.05
C THR A 156 -52.53 24.48 6.56
N LEU A 157 -51.55 23.66 6.96
CA LEU A 157 -51.24 23.33 8.34
C LEU A 157 -49.91 23.96 8.77
N ASN A 158 -49.94 25.15 9.38
CA ASN A 158 -48.75 25.87 9.85
C ASN A 158 -48.50 25.72 11.35
N GLY A 159 -49.44 25.14 12.10
CA GLY A 159 -49.31 24.97 13.56
C GLY A 159 -50.32 23.97 14.11
N GLY A 160 -49.99 23.38 15.25
CA GLY A 160 -50.92 22.58 16.04
C GLY A 160 -51.36 21.27 15.38
N GLN A 161 -52.57 20.82 15.74
CA GLN A 161 -53.15 19.55 15.28
C GLN A 161 -54.48 19.79 14.56
N THR A 162 -54.68 19.20 13.39
CA THR A 162 -56.00 19.16 12.73
C THR A 162 -56.58 17.75 12.79
N GLU A 163 -57.83 17.64 13.20
CA GLU A 163 -58.61 16.41 13.21
C GLU A 163 -59.73 16.46 12.17
N LEU A 164 -59.74 15.48 11.27
CA LEU A 164 -60.82 15.24 10.31
C LEU A 164 -61.77 14.20 10.88
N ALA A 165 -62.93 14.66 11.35
CA ALA A 165 -63.90 13.79 12.03
C ALA A 165 -64.97 13.21 11.10
N ALA A 166 -65.04 13.61 9.83
CA ALA A 166 -65.97 13.09 8.84
C ALA A 166 -65.32 12.92 7.45
N ALA A 167 -65.86 12.01 6.65
CA ALA A 167 -65.45 11.87 5.25
C ALA A 167 -65.69 13.17 4.47
N GLY A 168 -64.65 13.67 3.78
CA GLY A 168 -64.69 14.96 3.09
C GLY A 168 -64.56 16.19 4.00
N ALA A 169 -64.14 16.01 5.26
CA ALA A 169 -63.95 17.14 6.18
C ALA A 169 -62.89 18.14 5.73
N ALA A 170 -61.87 17.71 4.97
CA ALA A 170 -60.87 18.61 4.41
C ALA A 170 -61.33 19.33 3.11
N GLY A 171 -62.59 19.18 2.70
CA GLY A 171 -63.05 19.65 1.40
C GLY A 171 -62.45 18.82 0.26
N SER A 172 -62.33 19.40 -0.93
CA SER A 172 -61.78 18.73 -2.12
C SER A 172 -60.39 19.22 -2.54
N GLY A 173 -59.90 20.32 -1.94
CA GLY A 173 -58.58 20.86 -2.20
C GLY A 173 -57.44 20.05 -1.57
N ALA A 174 -56.19 20.43 -1.86
CA ALA A 174 -55.02 19.80 -1.27
C ALA A 174 -54.88 20.13 0.23
N ILE A 175 -54.19 19.26 0.97
CA ILE A 175 -53.74 19.52 2.33
C ILE A 175 -52.24 19.79 2.29
N THR A 176 -51.84 21.03 2.52
CA THR A 176 -50.44 21.46 2.54
C THR A 176 -49.93 21.46 3.97
N PHE A 177 -48.85 20.73 4.21
CA PHE A 177 -48.14 20.77 5.48
C PHE A 177 -47.09 21.88 5.43
N GLY A 178 -47.10 22.76 6.43
CA GLY A 178 -46.15 23.87 6.60
C GLY A 178 -45.36 23.74 7.90
N GLY A 179 -45.26 22.53 8.44
CA GLY A 179 -44.55 22.24 9.68
C GLY A 179 -43.04 22.13 9.48
N SER A 180 -42.35 21.91 10.60
CA SER A 180 -40.91 21.62 10.61
C SER A 180 -40.54 20.85 11.87
N ALA A 181 -39.31 20.34 11.95
CA ALA A 181 -38.80 19.70 13.15
C ALA A 181 -38.88 20.58 14.42
N THR A 182 -38.81 21.91 14.27
CA THR A 182 -38.91 22.88 15.38
C THR A 182 -40.31 23.41 15.63
N ASN A 183 -41.25 23.17 14.71
CA ASN A 183 -42.65 23.55 14.83
C ASN A 183 -43.53 22.42 14.24
N PRO A 184 -43.77 21.36 15.03
CA PRO A 184 -44.43 20.17 14.52
C PRO A 184 -45.90 20.43 14.27
N VAL A 185 -46.41 19.88 13.17
CA VAL A 185 -47.84 19.91 12.82
C VAL A 185 -48.35 18.50 12.62
N GLY A 186 -49.62 18.27 12.94
CA GLY A 186 -50.21 16.96 12.76
C GLY A 186 -51.59 16.98 12.13
N LEU A 187 -51.84 15.97 11.31
CA LEU A 187 -53.14 15.66 10.75
C LEU A 187 -53.62 14.33 11.32
N LYS A 188 -54.79 14.32 11.95
CA LYS A 188 -55.46 13.12 12.41
C LYS A 188 -56.68 12.85 11.54
N ILE A 189 -56.73 11.66 10.97
CA ILE A 189 -57.86 11.15 10.19
C ILE A 189 -58.60 10.15 11.08
N ASN A 190 -59.80 10.51 11.52
CA ASN A 190 -60.62 9.60 12.31
C ASN A 190 -61.11 8.41 11.48
N ALA A 191 -61.53 7.33 12.13
CA ALA A 191 -62.07 6.15 11.46
C ALA A 191 -63.24 6.49 10.51
N THR A 192 -64.09 7.46 10.88
CA THR A 192 -65.21 7.98 10.08
C THR A 192 -64.79 8.79 8.84
N ALA A 193 -63.56 9.29 8.82
CA ALA A 193 -62.95 10.00 7.69
C ALA A 193 -61.97 9.14 6.89
N THR A 194 -61.69 7.93 7.36
CA THR A 194 -60.75 7.00 6.75
C THR A 194 -61.41 6.32 5.54
N PRO A 195 -60.75 6.26 4.37
CA PRO A 195 -61.27 5.51 3.22
C PRO A 195 -61.46 4.02 3.55
N ALA A 196 -62.29 3.33 2.75
CA ALA A 196 -62.37 1.87 2.82
C ALA A 196 -61.00 1.22 2.55
N ASN A 197 -60.80 -0.01 3.05
CA ASN A 197 -59.56 -0.76 2.85
C ASN A 197 -59.19 -0.85 1.35
N GLY A 198 -57.93 -0.60 1.01
CA GLY A 198 -57.40 -0.49 -0.35
C GLY A 198 -57.69 0.86 -1.03
N GLY A 199 -58.46 1.73 -0.39
CA GLY A 199 -58.86 3.03 -0.87
C GLY A 199 -57.73 4.04 -0.92
N ILE A 200 -57.97 5.11 -1.67
CA ILE A 200 -57.10 6.28 -1.73
C ILE A 200 -57.75 7.43 -0.99
N PHE A 201 -56.98 8.13 -0.16
CA PHE A 201 -57.46 9.34 0.49
C PHE A 201 -57.66 10.43 -0.57
N SER A 202 -58.83 11.07 -0.54
CA SER A 202 -59.27 11.93 -1.64
C SER A 202 -58.45 13.20 -1.82
N ASN A 203 -57.93 13.75 -0.72
CA ASN A 203 -57.12 14.95 -0.75
C ASN A 203 -55.65 14.60 -1.00
N THR A 204 -55.01 15.33 -1.90
CA THR A 204 -53.55 15.27 -2.09
C THR A 204 -52.85 15.91 -0.90
N LEU A 205 -51.82 15.26 -0.37
CA LEU A 205 -50.95 15.78 0.67
C LEU A 205 -49.75 16.49 0.01
N VAL A 206 -49.44 17.71 0.42
CA VAL A 206 -48.36 18.52 -0.16
C VAL A 206 -47.34 18.82 0.92
N ASP A 207 -46.06 18.66 0.59
CA ASP A 207 -44.91 18.99 1.45
C ASP A 207 -44.81 18.15 2.75
N PHE A 208 -45.53 17.03 2.86
CA PHE A 208 -45.50 16.16 4.05
C PHE A 208 -44.07 15.66 4.34
N GLY A 209 -43.49 15.97 5.51
CA GLY A 209 -42.07 15.79 5.79
C GLY A 209 -41.65 15.82 7.26
N ALA A 210 -40.43 16.27 7.53
CA ALA A 210 -39.80 16.20 8.84
C ALA A 210 -40.49 17.11 9.89
N GLY A 211 -40.79 16.54 11.06
CA GLY A 211 -41.53 17.23 12.13
C GLY A 211 -43.04 17.17 11.96
N GLU A 212 -43.53 16.48 10.94
CA GLU A 212 -44.95 16.39 10.63
C GLU A 212 -45.47 14.98 10.84
N SER A 213 -46.73 14.86 11.25
CA SER A 213 -47.34 13.58 11.58
C SER A 213 -48.70 13.40 10.94
N LEU A 214 -48.97 12.17 10.49
CA LEU A 214 -50.27 11.75 9.99
C LEU A 214 -50.78 10.56 10.82
N ALA A 215 -51.78 10.80 11.66
CA ALA A 215 -52.41 9.78 12.49
C ALA A 215 -53.65 9.20 11.79
N LEU A 216 -53.71 7.87 11.70
CA LEU A 216 -54.73 7.10 11.00
C LEU A 216 -55.50 6.23 12.01
N ALA A 217 -56.51 6.82 12.66
CA ALA A 217 -57.27 6.14 13.71
C ALA A 217 -58.15 5.00 13.16
N GLY A 218 -58.43 4.97 11.85
CA GLY A 218 -59.16 3.90 11.19
C GLY A 218 -58.33 2.66 10.83
N MET A 219 -57.02 2.67 11.09
CA MET A 219 -56.12 1.53 10.84
C MET A 219 -55.47 1.06 12.13
N SER A 220 -55.67 -0.21 12.51
CA SER A 220 -54.99 -0.78 13.68
C SER A 220 -53.49 -0.96 13.44
N TYR A 221 -52.65 -0.54 14.38
CA TYR A 221 -51.21 -0.76 14.30
C TYR A 221 -50.83 -2.21 14.63
N THR A 222 -49.93 -2.79 13.83
CA THR A 222 -49.26 -4.07 14.10
C THR A 222 -47.75 -3.90 13.93
N SER A 223 -46.94 -4.73 14.60
CA SER A 223 -45.46 -4.63 14.53
C SER A 223 -44.88 -4.90 13.15
N ASN A 224 -45.65 -5.53 12.25
CA ASN A 224 -45.30 -5.75 10.84
C ASN A 224 -45.89 -4.68 9.90
N ALA A 225 -46.30 -3.52 10.42
CA ALA A 225 -46.76 -2.42 9.59
C ALA A 225 -45.65 -1.95 8.64
N THR A 226 -46.03 -1.67 7.39
CA THR A 226 -45.11 -1.26 6.33
C THR A 226 -45.62 -0.02 5.60
N SER A 227 -44.70 0.83 5.18
CA SER A 227 -44.96 1.97 4.31
C SER A 227 -44.19 1.79 3.01
N ARG A 228 -44.69 2.38 1.92
CA ARG A 228 -43.98 2.41 0.64
C ARG A 228 -44.34 3.67 -0.14
N LEU A 229 -43.36 4.51 -0.41
CA LEU A 229 -43.50 5.65 -1.32
C LEU A 229 -43.07 5.23 -2.74
N SER A 230 -43.96 5.36 -3.72
CA SER A 230 -43.64 5.04 -5.11
C SER A 230 -44.47 5.89 -6.07
N GLY A 231 -43.80 6.59 -6.99
CA GLY A 231 -44.48 7.45 -7.98
C GLY A 231 -45.34 8.55 -7.35
N GLY A 232 -44.94 9.10 -6.20
CA GLY A 232 -45.71 10.09 -5.45
C GLY A 232 -46.89 9.50 -4.66
N VAL A 233 -47.07 8.18 -4.62
CA VAL A 233 -48.12 7.53 -3.82
C VAL A 233 -47.49 6.87 -2.60
N LEU A 234 -47.88 7.33 -1.40
CA LEU A 234 -47.54 6.68 -0.14
C LEU A 234 -48.59 5.61 0.16
N THR A 235 -48.17 4.35 0.22
CA THR A 235 -49.00 3.22 0.64
C THR A 235 -48.65 2.87 2.07
N VAL A 236 -49.64 2.85 2.96
CA VAL A 236 -49.51 2.46 4.38
C VAL A 236 -50.27 1.16 4.57
N SER A 237 -49.62 0.12 5.08
CA SER A 237 -50.23 -1.19 5.31
C SER A 237 -49.99 -1.67 6.73
N SER A 238 -51.05 -2.07 7.44
CA SER A 238 -50.99 -2.55 8.82
C SER A 238 -52.18 -3.45 9.13
N GLY A 239 -51.98 -4.54 9.87
CA GLY A 239 -53.08 -5.44 10.27
C GLY A 239 -53.94 -6.01 9.14
N GLY A 240 -53.39 -6.13 7.92
CA GLY A 240 -54.14 -6.56 6.72
C GLY A 240 -54.96 -5.47 6.01
N ALA A 241 -54.96 -4.24 6.55
CA ALA A 241 -55.50 -3.06 5.87
C ALA A 241 -54.40 -2.32 5.10
N SER A 242 -54.77 -1.68 3.99
CA SER A 242 -53.89 -0.83 3.19
C SER A 242 -54.59 0.46 2.79
N LEU A 243 -53.93 1.60 2.95
CA LEU A 243 -54.41 2.91 2.52
C LEU A 243 -53.37 3.59 1.64
N ARG A 244 -53.83 4.41 0.70
CA ARG A 244 -52.96 5.16 -0.22
C ARG A 244 -53.19 6.65 -0.10
N PHE A 245 -52.12 7.42 -0.21
CA PHE A 245 -52.11 8.88 -0.18
C PHE A 245 -51.33 9.41 -1.38
N ASN A 246 -51.91 10.34 -2.13
CA ASN A 246 -51.18 11.07 -3.15
C ASN A 246 -50.37 12.17 -2.47
N LEU A 247 -49.06 12.15 -2.69
CA LEU A 247 -48.11 13.13 -2.19
C LEU A 247 -47.57 13.96 -3.35
N VAL A 248 -47.50 15.27 -3.15
CA VAL A 248 -46.77 16.22 -3.98
C VAL A 248 -45.64 16.78 -3.12
N ASN A 249 -44.43 16.83 -3.68
CA ASN A 249 -43.22 17.24 -2.96
C ASN A 249 -43.04 16.51 -1.61
N PRO A 250 -42.91 15.17 -1.58
CA PRO A 250 -42.68 14.46 -0.32
C PRO A 250 -41.42 15.00 0.37
N GLY A 251 -41.56 15.50 1.59
CA GLY A 251 -40.49 16.06 2.40
C GLY A 251 -39.58 15.02 3.06
N ALA A 252 -39.85 13.73 2.82
CA ALA A 252 -39.01 12.62 3.22
C ALA A 252 -38.97 11.54 2.13
N ALA A 253 -37.82 10.87 2.00
CA ALA A 253 -37.67 9.72 1.11
C ALA A 253 -38.34 8.45 1.67
N GLU A 254 -38.61 8.43 2.98
CA GLU A 254 -39.13 7.31 3.74
C GLU A 254 -40.11 7.82 4.80
N TYR A 255 -41.12 7.01 5.12
CA TYR A 255 -42.07 7.30 6.20
C TYR A 255 -42.14 6.12 7.15
N VAL A 256 -42.00 6.36 8.45
CA VAL A 256 -42.01 5.31 9.47
C VAL A 256 -43.38 5.22 10.11
N LEU A 257 -43.75 3.99 10.47
CA LEU A 257 -45.03 3.67 11.11
C LEU A 257 -44.82 3.30 12.57
N SER A 258 -45.57 3.95 13.45
CA SER A 258 -45.56 3.72 14.90
C SER A 258 -47.00 3.70 15.43
N PRO A 259 -47.26 3.21 16.65
CA PRO A 259 -48.58 3.34 17.25
C PRO A 259 -48.87 4.81 17.59
N ASP A 260 -50.09 5.28 17.33
CA ASP A 260 -50.53 6.65 17.64
C ASP A 260 -50.87 6.91 19.12
N GLY A 261 -50.66 5.90 19.98
CA GLY A 261 -51.03 5.93 21.40
C GLY A 261 -52.49 5.57 21.71
N ALA A 262 -53.35 5.48 20.69
CA ALA A 262 -54.76 5.06 20.77
C ALA A 262 -55.04 3.73 20.05
N GLY A 263 -54.00 3.06 19.54
CA GLY A 263 -54.07 1.79 18.82
C GLY A 263 -54.13 1.93 17.29
N GLY A 264 -54.17 3.16 16.79
CA GLY A 264 -54.08 3.51 15.37
C GLY A 264 -52.64 3.59 14.87
N VAL A 265 -52.48 3.84 13.56
CA VAL A 265 -51.17 4.02 12.91
C VAL A 265 -50.79 5.49 12.88
N LEU A 266 -49.60 5.82 13.38
CA LEU A 266 -48.94 7.11 13.20
C LEU A 266 -47.89 7.00 12.11
N VAL A 267 -48.03 7.84 11.08
CA VAL A 267 -47.07 7.98 9.98
C VAL A 267 -46.23 9.22 10.26
N SER A 268 -44.92 9.10 10.19
CA SER A 268 -43.97 10.22 10.36
C SER A 268 -42.84 10.11 9.35
N ALA A 269 -42.17 11.22 9.02
CA ALA A 269 -40.97 11.17 8.18
C ALA A 269 -39.85 10.35 8.86
N GLY A 270 -39.28 9.39 8.13
CA GLY A 270 -38.15 8.57 8.56
C GLY A 270 -36.80 9.20 8.25
N ILE A 271 -35.78 8.80 9.00
CA ILE A 271 -34.38 9.12 8.69
C ILE A 271 -33.75 7.89 8.03
N ALA A 272 -33.19 8.09 6.83
CA ALA A 272 -32.46 7.05 6.12
C ALA A 272 -31.14 6.71 6.85
N PRO A 273 -30.65 5.46 6.77
CA PRO A 273 -29.34 5.09 7.31
C PRO A 273 -28.21 5.87 6.65
N THR A 274 -27.11 6.08 7.37
CA THR A 274 -25.87 6.67 6.87
C THR A 274 -24.71 5.70 7.09
N ILE A 275 -23.73 5.72 6.17
CA ILE A 275 -22.52 4.90 6.25
C ILE A 275 -21.39 5.77 6.81
N GLN A 276 -20.71 5.27 7.83
CA GLN A 276 -19.54 5.91 8.45
C GLN A 276 -18.32 5.03 8.24
N PHE A 277 -17.24 5.61 7.70
CA PHE A 277 -15.97 4.93 7.54
C PHE A 277 -14.81 5.91 7.71
N GLY A 278 -13.91 5.66 8.68
CA GLY A 278 -12.84 6.59 9.03
C GLY A 278 -11.75 6.73 7.96
N SER A 279 -11.14 5.61 7.57
CA SER A 279 -10.14 5.54 6.48
C SER A 279 -9.83 4.08 6.14
N ALA A 280 -9.75 3.75 4.85
CA ALA A 280 -9.32 2.41 4.42
C ALA A 280 -7.86 2.14 4.82
N VAL A 281 -7.63 1.02 5.51
CA VAL A 281 -6.28 0.49 5.73
C VAL A 281 -5.83 -0.24 4.46
N ALA A 282 -4.60 -0.01 4.02
CA ALA A 282 -4.06 -0.67 2.83
C ALA A 282 -3.98 -2.19 3.06
N GLN A 283 -4.49 -2.97 2.10
CA GLN A 283 -4.51 -4.42 2.16
C GLN A 283 -3.20 -5.00 1.63
N LEU A 284 -2.55 -5.90 2.36
CA LEU A 284 -1.42 -6.67 1.83
C LEU A 284 -1.94 -7.86 1.02
N SER A 285 -1.41 -8.06 -0.19
CA SER A 285 -1.78 -9.19 -1.07
C SER A 285 -1.70 -10.54 -0.33
N GLY A 286 -2.74 -11.37 -0.44
CA GLY A 286 -2.81 -12.70 0.20
C GLY A 286 -3.09 -12.73 1.71
N GLN A 287 -3.18 -11.58 2.38
CA GLN A 287 -3.40 -11.49 3.83
C GLN A 287 -4.86 -11.16 4.19
N THR A 288 -5.25 -11.57 5.40
CA THR A 288 -6.51 -11.15 6.02
C THR A 288 -6.38 -9.72 6.55
N LEU A 289 -7.31 -8.84 6.17
CA LEU A 289 -7.43 -7.48 6.67
C LEU A 289 -8.71 -7.34 7.50
N SER A 290 -8.59 -6.79 8.71
CA SER A 290 -9.75 -6.36 9.50
C SER A 290 -10.23 -5.00 9.01
N VAL A 291 -11.52 -4.90 8.67
CA VAL A 291 -12.15 -3.67 8.16
C VAL A 291 -12.67 -2.86 9.35
N SER A 292 -11.76 -2.31 10.14
CA SER A 292 -12.10 -1.53 11.34
C SER A 292 -12.66 -0.15 10.99
N GLY A 293 -13.60 0.34 11.79
CA GLY A 293 -14.16 1.68 11.68
C GLY A 293 -15.29 1.85 10.67
N LEU A 294 -15.81 0.75 10.09
CA LEU A 294 -17.05 0.75 9.32
C LEU A 294 -18.24 0.62 10.28
N ALA A 295 -19.18 1.56 10.22
CA ALA A 295 -20.40 1.54 11.01
C ALA A 295 -21.57 2.13 10.21
N ILE A 296 -22.79 1.67 10.54
CA ILE A 296 -24.03 2.29 10.09
C ILE A 296 -24.59 3.14 11.23
N ALA A 297 -25.02 4.36 10.89
CA ALA A 297 -25.66 5.26 11.83
C ALA A 297 -27.07 5.61 11.35
N ASN A 298 -28.02 5.54 12.28
CA ASN A 298 -29.41 5.87 12.05
C ASN A 298 -30.03 6.30 13.39
N SER A 299 -30.46 7.56 13.49
CA SER A 299 -30.82 8.17 14.78
C SER A 299 -32.23 7.83 15.26
N ASP A 300 -33.10 7.38 14.36
CA ASP A 300 -34.46 6.96 14.66
C ASP A 300 -34.62 5.43 14.75
N ALA A 301 -33.51 4.68 14.61
CA ALA A 301 -33.50 3.22 14.64
C ALA A 301 -34.07 2.63 15.93
N VAL A 302 -33.65 3.16 17.08
CA VAL A 302 -34.12 2.68 18.40
C VAL A 302 -35.57 3.10 18.63
N THR A 303 -35.90 4.34 18.28
CA THR A 303 -37.24 4.91 18.44
C THR A 303 -38.30 4.06 17.73
N TYR A 304 -37.96 3.50 16.57
CA TYR A 304 -38.90 2.76 15.74
C TYR A 304 -38.55 1.27 15.55
N GLY A 305 -37.54 0.75 16.25
CA GLY A 305 -37.12 -0.65 16.15
C GLY A 305 -36.75 -1.08 14.73
N LYS A 306 -36.07 -0.22 13.96
CA LYS A 306 -35.72 -0.48 12.55
C LYS A 306 -34.81 -1.71 12.42
N GLN A 307 -35.13 -2.59 11.47
CA GLN A 307 -34.23 -3.62 10.95
C GLN A 307 -33.49 -3.10 9.72
N PHE A 308 -32.23 -3.51 9.58
CA PHE A 308 -31.35 -3.11 8.49
C PHE A 308 -30.87 -4.33 7.70
N THR A 309 -30.61 -4.13 6.42
CA THR A 309 -29.93 -5.07 5.53
C THR A 309 -28.74 -4.34 4.90
N THR A 310 -27.53 -4.82 5.15
CA THR A 310 -26.30 -4.25 4.59
C THR A 310 -25.58 -5.27 3.74
N THR A 311 -25.40 -4.96 2.46
CA THR A 311 -24.57 -5.72 1.54
C THR A 311 -23.22 -5.03 1.39
N ILE A 312 -22.14 -5.79 1.59
CA ILE A 312 -20.76 -5.36 1.42
C ILE A 312 -20.19 -6.18 0.27
N SER A 313 -19.66 -5.52 -0.75
CA SER A 313 -19.13 -6.20 -1.94
C SER A 313 -17.73 -5.69 -2.31
N ASN A 314 -16.96 -6.60 -2.90
CA ASN A 314 -15.63 -6.38 -3.43
C ASN A 314 -15.52 -7.15 -4.75
N ALA A 315 -14.68 -6.72 -5.69
CA ALA A 315 -14.56 -7.42 -6.95
C ALA A 315 -13.85 -8.78 -6.81
N GLN A 316 -12.93 -8.92 -5.86
CA GLN A 316 -11.98 -10.06 -5.83
C GLN A 316 -11.68 -10.61 -4.43
N GLY A 317 -11.95 -9.89 -3.35
CA GLY A 317 -11.69 -10.30 -1.98
C GLY A 317 -12.85 -11.08 -1.35
N LEU A 318 -12.52 -12.09 -0.54
CA LEU A 318 -13.46 -12.93 0.16
C LEU A 318 -13.75 -12.38 1.57
N PHE A 319 -15.01 -12.23 1.91
CA PHE A 319 -15.43 -11.66 3.19
C PHE A 319 -15.68 -12.72 4.27
N SER A 320 -15.48 -12.34 5.52
CA SER A 320 -15.95 -13.08 6.68
C SER A 320 -16.36 -12.12 7.80
N ALA A 321 -17.43 -12.44 8.51
CA ALA A 321 -17.90 -11.74 9.70
C ALA A 321 -18.59 -12.74 10.63
N VAL A 322 -18.75 -12.37 11.90
CA VAL A 322 -19.39 -13.19 12.93
C VAL A 322 -20.74 -12.58 13.27
N ALA A 323 -21.81 -13.38 13.13
CA ALA A 323 -23.16 -12.97 13.51
C ALA A 323 -23.25 -12.64 15.01
N SER A 324 -24.08 -11.67 15.36
CA SER A 324 -24.31 -11.29 16.76
C SER A 324 -25.80 -11.28 17.10
N GLY A 325 -26.16 -11.82 18.27
CA GLY A 325 -27.55 -11.87 18.73
C GLY A 325 -28.46 -12.63 17.77
N SER A 326 -29.49 -11.95 17.27
CA SER A 326 -30.45 -12.44 16.29
C SER A 326 -30.13 -12.03 14.84
N GLY A 327 -29.03 -11.31 14.63
CA GLY A 327 -28.57 -10.91 13.30
C GLY A 327 -28.15 -12.10 12.44
N THR A 328 -28.19 -11.91 11.12
CA THR A 328 -27.80 -12.95 10.15
C THR A 328 -26.69 -12.47 9.23
N VAL A 329 -25.72 -13.35 8.97
CA VAL A 329 -24.59 -13.12 8.08
C VAL A 329 -24.64 -14.15 6.97
N GLN A 330 -24.79 -13.70 5.72
CA GLN A 330 -24.86 -14.55 4.54
C GLN A 330 -23.75 -14.19 3.54
N GLY A 331 -23.22 -15.18 2.83
CA GLY A 331 -22.16 -14.96 1.83
C GLY A 331 -20.73 -14.96 2.38
N VAL A 332 -20.52 -15.55 3.57
CA VAL A 332 -19.17 -15.77 4.13
C VAL A 332 -18.34 -16.61 3.16
N GLY A 333 -17.08 -16.20 2.94
CA GLY A 333 -16.17 -16.83 1.99
C GLY A 333 -16.44 -16.47 0.53
N THR A 334 -17.25 -15.45 0.25
CA THR A 334 -17.56 -14.96 -1.10
C THR A 334 -17.18 -13.48 -1.25
N THR A 335 -17.30 -12.95 -2.48
CA THR A 335 -17.03 -11.54 -2.80
C THR A 335 -18.15 -10.58 -2.40
N SER A 336 -19.23 -11.08 -1.82
CA SER A 336 -20.36 -10.27 -1.35
C SER A 336 -20.91 -10.85 -0.04
N LEU A 337 -20.92 -10.03 1.01
CA LEU A 337 -21.47 -10.38 2.31
C LEU A 337 -22.77 -9.61 2.53
N THR A 338 -23.82 -10.26 3.03
CA THR A 338 -25.06 -9.58 3.43
C THR A 338 -25.31 -9.79 4.92
N LEU A 339 -25.51 -8.69 5.64
CA LEU A 339 -25.78 -8.61 7.06
C LEU A 339 -27.21 -8.14 7.28
N THR A 340 -27.95 -8.76 8.18
CA THR A 340 -29.31 -8.31 8.52
C THR A 340 -29.54 -8.32 10.02
N GLY A 341 -30.08 -7.24 10.59
CA GLY A 341 -30.38 -7.17 12.03
C GLY A 341 -30.69 -5.76 12.51
N SER A 342 -30.82 -5.60 13.83
CA SER A 342 -30.96 -4.28 14.45
C SER A 342 -29.67 -3.46 14.25
N LEU A 343 -29.74 -2.13 14.43
CA LEU A 343 -28.57 -1.26 14.28
C LEU A 343 -27.39 -1.68 15.18
N ALA A 344 -27.68 -2.17 16.39
CA ALA A 344 -26.66 -2.62 17.34
C ALA A 344 -26.00 -3.94 16.91
N GLU A 345 -26.80 -4.92 16.47
CA GLU A 345 -26.30 -6.21 15.97
C GLU A 345 -25.49 -6.02 14.69
N LEU A 346 -25.99 -5.21 13.75
CA LEU A 346 -25.31 -4.89 12.50
C LEU A 346 -23.94 -4.24 12.74
N ASN A 347 -23.84 -3.28 13.67
CA ASN A 347 -22.57 -2.64 13.98
C ASN A 347 -21.58 -3.58 14.72
N ALA A 348 -22.09 -4.51 15.53
CA ALA A 348 -21.25 -5.55 16.14
C ALA A 348 -20.71 -6.53 15.07
N GLU A 349 -21.53 -6.90 14.10
CA GLU A 349 -21.13 -7.74 12.96
C GLU A 349 -20.09 -7.03 12.07
N LEU A 350 -20.32 -5.75 11.75
CA LEU A 350 -19.37 -4.92 11.00
C LEU A 350 -18.03 -4.76 11.73
N ALA A 351 -18.02 -4.70 13.06
CA ALA A 351 -16.78 -4.67 13.84
C ALA A 351 -15.95 -5.96 13.73
N SER A 352 -16.58 -7.09 13.40
CA SER A 352 -15.92 -8.37 13.16
C SER A 352 -15.51 -8.60 11.70
N LEU A 353 -15.81 -7.64 10.81
CA LEU A 353 -15.63 -7.79 9.37
C LEU A 353 -14.16 -7.94 8.99
N THR A 354 -13.88 -8.99 8.22
CA THR A 354 -12.58 -9.27 7.63
C THR A 354 -12.70 -9.51 6.13
N ILE A 355 -11.67 -9.15 5.38
CA ILE A 355 -11.54 -9.42 3.95
C ILE A 355 -10.18 -10.07 3.65
N VAL A 356 -10.20 -11.14 2.87
CA VAL A 356 -9.00 -11.82 2.37
C VAL A 356 -8.92 -11.57 0.87
N SER A 357 -7.87 -10.88 0.43
CA SER A 357 -7.62 -10.67 -1.00
C SER A 357 -6.85 -11.85 -1.58
N PRO A 358 -7.13 -12.27 -2.82
CA PRO A 358 -6.30 -13.24 -3.52
C PRO A 358 -4.88 -12.68 -3.72
N THR A 359 -3.92 -13.57 -3.98
CA THR A 359 -2.56 -13.16 -4.35
C THR A 359 -2.57 -12.46 -5.71
N PHE A 360 -2.24 -11.17 -5.71
CA PHE A 360 -2.20 -10.34 -6.91
C PHE A 360 -0.87 -10.45 -7.66
N VAL A 361 -0.96 -10.55 -8.99
CA VAL A 361 0.16 -10.34 -9.91
C VAL A 361 -0.24 -9.19 -10.86
N GLY A 362 0.32 -7.99 -10.65
CA GLY A 362 0.02 -6.78 -11.44
C GLY A 362 -0.91 -5.78 -10.76
N ALA A 363 -0.84 -4.50 -11.17
CA ALA A 363 -1.55 -3.38 -10.54
C ALA A 363 -3.08 -3.53 -10.64
N ALA A 364 -3.73 -3.81 -9.51
CA ALA A 364 -5.18 -3.86 -9.41
C ALA A 364 -5.65 -2.79 -8.41
N SER A 365 -6.51 -1.88 -8.86
CA SER A 365 -7.30 -1.01 -7.99
C SER A 365 -8.44 -1.83 -7.38
N ASN A 366 -8.54 -1.87 -6.05
CA ASN A 366 -9.63 -2.57 -5.38
C ASN A 366 -10.57 -1.58 -4.67
N SER A 367 -11.84 -1.94 -4.51
CA SER A 367 -12.83 -1.08 -3.85
C SER A 367 -13.78 -1.89 -2.98
N LEU A 368 -14.26 -1.25 -1.92
CA LEU A 368 -15.28 -1.77 -1.02
C LEU A 368 -16.56 -1.00 -1.28
N THR A 369 -17.61 -1.67 -1.76
CA THR A 369 -18.93 -1.04 -1.91
C THR A 369 -19.84 -1.52 -0.79
N ILE A 370 -20.45 -0.58 -0.09
CA ILE A 370 -21.42 -0.83 0.97
C ILE A 370 -22.75 -0.29 0.50
N LEU A 371 -23.77 -1.11 0.59
CA LEU A 371 -25.17 -0.76 0.39
C LEU A 371 -25.91 -1.14 1.66
N THR A 372 -26.50 -0.17 2.34
CA THR A 372 -27.38 -0.41 3.48
C THR A 372 -28.78 0.05 3.16
N SER A 373 -29.78 -0.71 3.58
CA SER A 373 -31.18 -0.36 3.53
C SER A 373 -31.86 -0.67 4.85
N ASP A 374 -32.86 0.11 5.25
CA ASP A 374 -33.77 -0.31 6.33
C ASP A 374 -35.05 -0.97 5.79
N GLN A 375 -35.84 -1.54 6.69
CA GLN A 375 -37.09 -2.24 6.36
C GLN A 375 -38.19 -1.34 5.75
N PHE A 376 -38.01 -0.03 5.78
CA PHE A 376 -38.98 0.97 5.34
C PHE A 376 -38.57 1.63 4.01
N GLY A 377 -37.39 1.27 3.48
CA GLY A 377 -36.91 1.67 2.15
C GLY A 377 -35.87 2.80 2.16
N GLY A 378 -35.45 3.28 3.33
CA GLY A 378 -34.32 4.20 3.45
C GLY A 378 -33.04 3.48 3.03
N THR A 379 -32.24 4.09 2.13
CA THR A 379 -31.02 3.47 1.60
C THR A 379 -29.83 4.43 1.65
N ALA A 380 -28.64 3.86 1.79
CA ALA A 380 -27.37 4.56 1.56
C ALA A 380 -26.40 3.62 0.84
N SER A 381 -25.63 4.19 -0.09
CA SER A 381 -24.59 3.47 -0.81
C SER A 381 -23.32 4.29 -0.86
N GLN A 382 -22.20 3.65 -0.57
CA GLN A 382 -20.90 4.29 -0.66
C GLN A 382 -19.83 3.28 -1.11
N THR A 383 -18.91 3.75 -1.94
CA THR A 383 -17.76 2.98 -2.40
C THR A 383 -16.48 3.63 -1.89
N PHE A 384 -15.64 2.84 -1.21
CA PHE A 384 -14.35 3.25 -0.71
C PHE A 384 -13.23 2.59 -1.52
N ALA A 385 -12.16 3.33 -1.79
CA ALA A 385 -10.96 2.74 -2.37
C ALA A 385 -10.27 1.87 -1.30
N LEU A 386 -9.92 0.63 -1.66
CA LEU A 386 -9.09 -0.25 -0.86
C LEU A 386 -7.72 -0.35 -1.56
N PRO A 387 -6.73 0.48 -1.18
CA PRO A 387 -5.40 0.39 -1.77
C PRO A 387 -4.78 -0.97 -1.40
N ILE A 388 -4.23 -1.67 -2.39
CA ILE A 388 -3.49 -2.92 -2.18
C ILE A 388 -2.00 -2.60 -2.18
N ASN A 389 -1.31 -2.90 -1.08
CA ASN A 389 0.15 -2.91 -1.05
C ASN A 389 0.64 -4.25 -1.63
N GLN A 390 1.33 -4.16 -2.77
CA GLN A 390 1.94 -5.32 -3.41
C GLN A 390 3.30 -5.63 -2.78
N GLN A 391 3.65 -6.91 -2.67
CA GLN A 391 4.93 -7.32 -2.09
C GLN A 391 6.09 -6.96 -3.04
N PRO A 392 7.26 -6.54 -2.52
CA PRO A 392 8.46 -6.37 -3.34
C PRO A 392 8.92 -7.74 -3.88
N PHE A 393 9.47 -7.75 -5.09
CA PHE A 393 9.93 -8.96 -5.78
C PHE A 393 11.39 -8.84 -6.24
N LEU A 394 12.05 -9.99 -6.46
CA LEU A 394 13.46 -10.09 -6.83
C LEU A 394 13.61 -9.97 -8.35
N ASN A 395 14.63 -9.23 -8.78
CA ASN A 395 15.05 -9.15 -10.18
C ASN A 395 16.49 -9.62 -10.33
N PHE A 396 16.70 -10.41 -11.38
CA PHE A 396 18.02 -10.87 -11.82
C PHE A 396 18.25 -10.34 -13.23
N SER A 397 19.14 -9.34 -13.38
CA SER A 397 19.41 -8.72 -14.69
C SER A 397 20.43 -9.49 -15.54
N SER A 398 20.96 -10.62 -15.05
CA SER A 398 21.92 -11.45 -15.78
C SER A 398 21.73 -12.93 -15.45
N SER A 399 21.72 -13.78 -16.48
CA SER A 399 21.67 -15.25 -16.34
C SER A 399 23.04 -15.92 -16.39
N ALA A 400 24.11 -15.18 -16.71
CA ALA A 400 25.45 -15.74 -16.81
C ALA A 400 26.07 -16.00 -15.42
N PRO A 401 26.67 -17.17 -15.17
CA PRO A 401 27.37 -17.44 -13.92
C PRO A 401 28.55 -16.48 -13.76
N ARG A 402 28.76 -15.99 -12.53
CA ARG A 402 29.94 -15.16 -12.19
C ARG A 402 31.10 -16.04 -11.76
N ILE A 403 32.32 -15.59 -12.03
CA ILE A 403 33.55 -16.31 -11.63
C ILE A 403 34.20 -15.57 -10.46
N ALA A 404 34.19 -16.16 -9.26
CA ALA A 404 34.92 -15.67 -8.10
C ALA A 404 36.30 -16.33 -8.04
N GLN A 405 37.33 -15.59 -7.61
CA GLN A 405 38.61 -16.18 -7.25
C GLN A 405 38.61 -16.50 -5.76
N VAL A 406 39.15 -17.67 -5.39
CA VAL A 406 39.29 -18.07 -3.98
C VAL A 406 39.96 -16.97 -3.16
N GLY A 407 39.35 -16.61 -2.03
CA GLY A 407 39.86 -15.59 -1.10
C GLY A 407 39.81 -14.14 -1.59
N GLN A 408 39.32 -13.87 -2.81
CA GLN A 408 39.16 -12.51 -3.33
C GLN A 408 37.68 -12.11 -3.36
N PRO A 409 37.33 -10.87 -2.99
CA PRO A 409 35.95 -10.40 -3.05
C PRO A 409 35.51 -10.19 -4.51
N LEU A 410 34.44 -10.89 -4.90
CA LEU A 410 33.72 -10.71 -6.15
C LEU A 410 32.52 -9.79 -5.93
N LEU A 411 32.34 -8.76 -6.78
CA LEU A 411 31.11 -7.97 -6.81
C LEU A 411 29.97 -8.80 -7.43
N VAL A 412 28.87 -8.93 -6.70
CA VAL A 412 27.65 -9.64 -7.14
C VAL A 412 26.68 -8.61 -7.70
N ASP A 413 26.80 -8.32 -8.99
CA ASP A 413 25.95 -7.38 -9.71
C ASP A 413 24.69 -8.03 -10.29
N GLY A 414 23.66 -7.21 -10.53
CA GLY A 414 22.43 -7.63 -11.20
C GLY A 414 21.35 -8.24 -10.30
N LEU A 415 21.53 -8.24 -8.99
CA LEU A 415 20.47 -8.50 -8.01
C LEU A 415 19.82 -7.17 -7.59
N SER A 416 18.50 -7.06 -7.74
CA SER A 416 17.76 -5.88 -7.28
C SER A 416 16.35 -6.22 -6.84
N ILE A 417 15.76 -5.34 -6.04
CA ILE A 417 14.36 -5.38 -5.63
C ILE A 417 13.57 -4.38 -6.45
N SER A 418 12.43 -4.81 -6.97
CA SER A 418 11.44 -3.90 -7.53
C SER A 418 10.11 -4.02 -6.80
N VAL A 419 9.34 -2.95 -6.89
CA VAL A 419 7.93 -2.92 -6.50
C VAL A 419 7.11 -2.65 -7.76
N PRO A 420 5.96 -3.32 -7.97
CA PRO A 420 5.10 -3.06 -9.12
C PRO A 420 4.65 -1.60 -9.18
N ALA A 421 4.52 -1.04 -10.39
CA ALA A 421 4.08 0.33 -10.60
C ALA A 421 2.69 0.58 -9.99
N GLY A 422 2.55 1.62 -9.17
CA GLY A 422 1.29 2.05 -8.57
C GLY A 422 0.96 1.46 -7.18
N GLY A 423 1.82 0.62 -6.60
CA GLY A 423 1.70 0.17 -5.21
C GLY A 423 2.39 1.11 -4.22
N GLY A 424 1.84 1.25 -3.01
CA GLY A 424 2.54 1.89 -1.89
C GLY A 424 3.78 1.08 -1.52
N VAL A 425 4.96 1.71 -1.55
CA VAL A 425 6.21 1.04 -1.14
C VAL A 425 6.16 0.83 0.37
N PRO A 426 6.32 -0.40 0.89
CA PRO A 426 6.43 -0.60 2.32
C PRO A 426 7.58 0.25 2.88
N PRO A 427 7.40 0.89 4.04
CA PRO A 427 8.38 1.83 4.57
C PRO A 427 9.73 1.16 4.89
N VAL A 428 9.72 -0.15 5.14
CA VAL A 428 10.91 -0.96 5.39
C VAL A 428 10.82 -2.26 4.59
N ILE A 429 11.83 -2.52 3.77
CA ILE A 429 12.05 -3.77 3.03
C ILE A 429 13.21 -4.50 3.71
N THR A 430 13.06 -5.79 3.95
CA THR A 430 14.14 -6.64 4.47
C THR A 430 14.46 -7.75 3.48
N VAL A 431 15.73 -7.87 3.11
CA VAL A 431 16.24 -8.91 2.22
C VAL A 431 17.22 -9.76 2.99
N THR A 432 17.00 -11.07 3.00
CA THR A 432 17.92 -12.04 3.58
C THR A 432 18.59 -12.79 2.43
N LEU A 433 19.92 -12.71 2.41
CA LEU A 433 20.78 -13.47 1.51
C LEU A 433 21.45 -14.57 2.33
N THR A 434 21.44 -15.79 1.82
CA THR A 434 22.10 -16.94 2.45
C THR A 434 22.93 -17.68 1.42
N ASP A 435 24.11 -18.11 1.85
CA ASP A 435 25.01 -18.94 1.08
C ASP A 435 25.45 -20.16 1.92
N GLN A 436 25.86 -21.24 1.25
CA GLN A 436 26.26 -22.47 1.93
C GLN A 436 27.74 -22.45 2.37
N ALA A 437 28.63 -21.84 1.59
CA ALA A 437 30.07 -21.91 1.77
C ALA A 437 30.73 -20.52 1.84
N GLY A 438 30.37 -19.61 0.93
CA GLY A 438 30.91 -18.26 0.82
C GLY A 438 30.46 -17.29 1.91
N LEU A 439 31.26 -16.23 2.07
CA LEU A 439 30.99 -15.11 2.96
C LEU A 439 30.41 -13.95 2.14
N LEU A 440 29.30 -13.40 2.60
CA LEU A 440 28.58 -12.30 1.98
C LEU A 440 28.85 -11.01 2.74
N SER A 441 29.11 -9.92 2.02
CA SER A 441 29.27 -8.59 2.64
C SER A 441 28.67 -7.51 1.75
N ALA A 442 28.09 -6.47 2.34
CA ALA A 442 27.59 -5.30 1.63
C ALA A 442 27.81 -4.06 2.48
N THR A 443 27.85 -2.89 1.84
CA THR A 443 27.92 -1.61 2.54
C THR A 443 26.52 -1.01 2.73
N PRO A 444 26.17 -0.54 3.94
CA PRO A 444 24.92 0.19 4.13
C PRO A 444 24.95 1.51 3.36
N VAL A 445 23.80 1.86 2.76
CA VAL A 445 23.60 3.11 2.01
C VAL A 445 22.53 3.92 2.72
N GLY A 446 22.78 5.21 2.96
CA GLY A 446 21.83 6.09 3.63
C GLY A 446 21.55 5.67 5.08
N GLY A 447 20.27 5.62 5.47
CA GLY A 447 19.80 5.13 6.77
C GLY A 447 19.53 3.63 6.81
N GLY A 448 19.81 2.90 5.72
CA GLY A 448 19.68 1.45 5.65
C GLY A 448 20.67 0.72 6.56
N THR A 449 20.30 -0.47 6.99
CA THR A 449 21.11 -1.34 7.86
C THR A 449 21.56 -2.59 7.12
N VAL A 450 22.78 -3.03 7.41
CA VAL A 450 23.33 -4.31 6.97
C VAL A 450 23.79 -5.06 8.20
N SER A 451 23.35 -6.31 8.37
CA SER A 451 23.75 -7.19 9.46
C SER A 451 24.22 -8.54 8.93
N GLY A 452 25.25 -9.12 9.55
CA GLY A 452 25.88 -10.35 9.07
C GLY A 452 26.91 -10.15 7.95
N ALA A 453 27.48 -8.95 7.80
CA ALA A 453 28.58 -8.71 6.86
C ALA A 453 29.78 -9.61 7.17
N GLY A 454 30.35 -10.26 6.15
CA GLY A 454 31.40 -11.25 6.29
C GLY A 454 30.91 -12.60 6.83
N SER A 455 29.61 -12.89 6.77
CA SER A 455 29.01 -14.15 7.21
C SER A 455 28.25 -14.84 6.07
N LYS A 456 27.85 -16.10 6.28
CA LYS A 456 27.04 -16.88 5.33
C LYS A 456 25.59 -16.39 5.20
N THR A 457 25.16 -15.52 6.09
CA THR A 457 23.83 -14.91 6.08
C THR A 457 23.99 -13.42 6.21
N LEU A 458 23.46 -12.68 5.25
CA LEU A 458 23.49 -11.23 5.19
C LEU A 458 22.04 -10.72 5.15
N ILE A 459 21.71 -9.77 6.01
CA ILE A 459 20.38 -9.16 6.06
C ILE A 459 20.53 -7.67 5.80
N LEU A 460 19.83 -7.18 4.77
CA LEU A 460 19.71 -5.77 4.43
C LEU A 460 18.31 -5.29 4.80
N SER A 461 18.19 -4.16 5.48
CA SER A 461 16.88 -3.58 5.86
C SER A 461 16.86 -2.06 5.71
N GLY A 462 15.84 -1.52 5.05
CA GLY A 462 15.70 -0.07 4.80
C GLY A 462 14.64 0.25 3.76
N THR A 463 14.65 1.47 3.22
CA THR A 463 13.81 1.85 2.08
C THR A 463 14.24 1.12 0.80
N LEU A 464 13.40 1.13 -0.25
CA LEU A 464 13.70 0.50 -1.54
C LEU A 464 15.03 0.97 -2.14
N ALA A 465 15.31 2.27 -2.09
CA ALA A 465 16.54 2.84 -2.61
C ALA A 465 17.77 2.42 -1.79
N GLU A 466 17.64 2.37 -0.46
CA GLU A 466 18.73 1.99 0.44
C GLU A 466 19.06 0.49 0.32
N VAL A 467 18.06 -0.37 0.24
CA VAL A 467 18.25 -1.81 0.03
C VAL A 467 18.86 -2.07 -1.35
N ASN A 468 18.37 -1.42 -2.42
CA ASN A 468 18.98 -1.56 -3.75
C ASN A 468 20.41 -1.00 -3.81
N GLY A 469 20.70 0.08 -3.08
CA GLY A 469 22.07 0.59 -2.93
C GLY A 469 22.98 -0.41 -2.23
N GLY A 470 22.48 -1.05 -1.16
CA GLY A 470 23.21 -2.11 -0.47
C GLY A 470 23.46 -3.34 -1.36
N LEU A 471 22.44 -3.80 -2.09
CA LEU A 471 22.57 -4.91 -3.05
C LEU A 471 23.55 -4.59 -4.18
N ALA A 472 23.62 -3.34 -4.65
CA ALA A 472 24.59 -2.92 -5.64
C ALA A 472 26.05 -2.96 -5.13
N SER A 473 26.25 -3.02 -3.81
CA SER A 473 27.56 -3.18 -3.17
C SER A 473 27.83 -4.60 -2.68
N LEU A 474 26.95 -5.55 -2.98
CA LEU A 474 27.06 -6.92 -2.51
C LEU A 474 28.34 -7.56 -3.04
N THR A 475 29.11 -8.14 -2.13
CA THR A 475 30.32 -8.87 -2.41
C THR A 475 30.22 -10.28 -1.86
N TYR A 476 30.79 -11.22 -2.61
CA TYR A 476 30.92 -12.63 -2.27
C TYR A 476 32.40 -12.97 -2.17
N THR A 477 32.82 -13.69 -1.12
CA THR A 477 34.20 -14.18 -0.96
C THR A 477 34.15 -15.65 -0.57
N ASP A 478 34.79 -16.52 -1.35
CA ASP A 478 34.91 -17.94 -0.98
C ASP A 478 36.09 -18.14 -0.02
N PRO A 479 35.87 -18.66 1.20
CA PRO A 479 36.92 -18.97 2.16
C PRO A 479 37.67 -20.31 1.91
N VAL A 480 37.23 -21.18 0.98
CA VAL A 480 37.76 -22.56 0.84
C VAL A 480 38.77 -22.69 -0.32
N THR A 481 39.91 -23.33 -0.06
CA THR A 481 41.06 -23.41 -0.97
C THR A 481 41.25 -24.75 -1.70
N ASN A 482 40.21 -25.50 -2.10
CA ASN A 482 40.49 -26.81 -2.77
C ASN A 482 39.41 -27.48 -3.65
N LEU A 483 38.28 -26.85 -4.00
CA LEU A 483 37.39 -27.43 -5.01
C LEU A 483 36.64 -26.34 -5.80
N VAL A 484 36.56 -26.53 -7.12
CA VAL A 484 35.61 -25.79 -7.97
C VAL A 484 34.21 -26.31 -7.64
N ILE A 485 33.42 -25.51 -6.93
CA ILE A 485 32.02 -25.82 -6.59
C ILE A 485 31.12 -24.80 -7.31
N LEU A 486 29.98 -25.25 -7.83
CA LEU A 486 28.88 -24.33 -8.14
C LEU A 486 28.26 -23.91 -6.81
N ASP A 487 28.51 -22.68 -6.38
CA ASP A 487 27.89 -22.13 -5.17
C ASP A 487 26.60 -21.38 -5.52
N GLU A 488 25.68 -21.28 -4.56
CA GLU A 488 24.35 -20.71 -4.78
C GLU A 488 23.98 -19.71 -3.69
N ILE A 489 23.93 -18.43 -4.06
CA ILE A 489 23.39 -17.38 -3.20
C ILE A 489 21.87 -17.41 -3.31
N LYS A 490 21.17 -17.68 -2.21
CA LYS A 490 19.72 -17.65 -2.11
C LYS A 490 19.27 -16.34 -1.52
N ALA A 491 18.30 -15.69 -2.17
CA ALA A 491 17.71 -14.45 -1.74
C ALA A 491 16.23 -14.65 -1.37
N MET A 492 15.80 -13.99 -0.30
CA MET A 492 14.41 -13.97 0.15
C MET A 492 14.02 -12.56 0.61
N VAL A 493 12.86 -12.08 0.17
CA VAL A 493 12.31 -10.77 0.58
C VAL A 493 11.29 -10.98 1.71
N GLY A 494 11.69 -10.67 2.95
CA GLY A 494 10.83 -10.79 4.12
C GLY A 494 10.28 -12.21 4.41
N PRO A 495 9.44 -12.37 5.44
CA PRO A 495 8.83 -13.66 5.78
C PRO A 495 7.73 -14.01 4.76
N GLY A 496 8.01 -14.95 3.85
CA GLY A 496 7.05 -15.47 2.87
C GLY A 496 7.01 -14.75 1.52
N GLY A 497 7.93 -13.83 1.24
CA GLY A 497 8.03 -13.18 -0.07
C GLY A 497 8.80 -13.97 -1.12
N ASP A 498 9.07 -13.31 -2.25
CA ASP A 498 9.70 -13.88 -3.43
C ASP A 498 11.08 -14.49 -3.12
N ARG A 499 11.39 -15.59 -3.79
CA ARG A 499 12.63 -16.36 -3.59
C ARG A 499 13.34 -16.55 -4.92
N GLY A 500 14.62 -16.26 -4.93
CA GLY A 500 15.46 -16.47 -6.10
C GLY A 500 16.84 -16.95 -5.70
N SER A 501 17.57 -17.45 -6.68
CA SER A 501 18.95 -17.86 -6.48
C SER A 501 19.84 -17.45 -7.64
N MET A 502 21.13 -17.30 -7.32
CA MET A 502 22.17 -16.96 -8.28
C MET A 502 23.34 -17.92 -8.11
N ILE A 503 23.82 -18.44 -9.23
CA ILE A 503 24.96 -19.36 -9.28
C ILE A 503 26.27 -18.56 -9.38
N ILE A 504 27.21 -18.88 -8.50
CA ILE A 504 28.60 -18.41 -8.53
C ILE A 504 29.51 -19.60 -8.83
N LEU A 505 30.35 -19.46 -9.86
CA LEU A 505 31.46 -20.38 -10.12
C LEU A 505 32.68 -19.89 -9.35
N VAL A 506 33.28 -20.74 -8.52
CA VAL A 506 34.55 -20.41 -7.87
C VAL A 506 35.71 -21.04 -8.62
N ASN A 507 36.67 -20.22 -9.06
CA ASN A 507 37.89 -20.66 -9.70
C ASN A 507 39.06 -20.66 -8.70
N ASP A 508 39.75 -21.80 -8.61
CA ASP A 508 41.04 -21.93 -7.93
C ASP A 508 42.15 -21.90 -9.00
N PRO A 509 42.99 -20.84 -9.07
CA PRO A 509 43.94 -20.66 -10.16
C PRO A 509 45.00 -21.77 -10.17
N THR A 510 45.29 -22.29 -11.36
CA THR A 510 46.38 -23.26 -11.55
C THR A 510 47.73 -22.63 -11.23
N LYS A 511 48.59 -23.33 -10.49
CA LYS A 511 49.94 -22.89 -10.10
C LYS A 511 51.02 -23.80 -10.69
N VAL A 512 52.23 -23.27 -10.84
CA VAL A 512 53.45 -24.03 -11.18
C VAL A 512 54.23 -24.17 -9.88
N VAL A 513 54.53 -25.42 -9.52
CA VAL A 513 55.37 -25.76 -8.38
C VAL A 513 56.70 -26.28 -8.90
N GLY A 514 57.79 -25.76 -8.38
CA GLY A 514 59.14 -26.18 -8.71
C GLY A 514 60.12 -25.78 -7.62
N PRO A 515 61.41 -26.08 -7.81
CA PRO A 515 62.43 -25.73 -6.84
C PRO A 515 62.57 -24.22 -6.67
N ALA A 516 62.82 -23.76 -5.44
CA ALA A 516 63.06 -22.36 -5.13
C ALA A 516 64.37 -21.84 -5.75
N SER A 517 65.34 -22.74 -5.94
CA SER A 517 66.62 -22.47 -6.58
C SER A 517 67.05 -23.62 -7.48
N LEU A 518 67.66 -23.32 -8.62
CA LEU A 518 68.28 -24.27 -9.54
C LEU A 518 69.78 -23.99 -9.65
N ALA A 519 70.58 -25.03 -9.91
CA ALA A 519 71.99 -24.90 -10.23
C ALA A 519 72.22 -25.21 -11.72
N ALA A 520 73.02 -24.40 -12.39
CA ALA A 520 73.44 -24.60 -13.77
C ALA A 520 74.95 -24.34 -13.90
N VAL A 521 75.56 -24.86 -14.96
CA VAL A 521 76.99 -24.63 -15.27
C VAL A 521 77.07 -23.79 -16.54
N ALA A 522 77.92 -22.76 -16.54
CA ALA A 522 78.11 -21.85 -17.68
C ALA A 522 78.34 -22.64 -18.98
N GLY A 523 77.60 -22.29 -20.03
CA GLY A 523 77.66 -22.94 -21.34
C GLY A 523 77.04 -24.35 -21.44
N GLN A 524 76.51 -24.92 -20.34
CA GLN A 524 75.84 -26.22 -20.36
C GLN A 524 74.31 -26.11 -20.30
N THR A 525 73.62 -27.15 -20.77
CA THR A 525 72.16 -27.28 -20.71
C THR A 525 71.74 -28.16 -19.55
N ALA A 526 71.00 -27.59 -18.60
CA ALA A 526 70.30 -28.32 -17.55
C ALA A 526 68.95 -28.84 -18.08
N SER A 527 68.67 -30.11 -17.86
CA SER A 527 67.40 -30.76 -18.18
C SER A 527 66.63 -31.14 -16.92
N SER A 528 65.33 -31.42 -17.06
CA SER A 528 64.45 -31.87 -15.95
C SER A 528 64.45 -30.93 -14.74
N LEU A 529 64.10 -29.66 -14.95
CA LEU A 529 64.15 -28.60 -13.95
C LEU A 529 63.14 -28.74 -12.78
N GLY A 530 62.36 -29.82 -12.73
CA GLY A 530 61.49 -30.16 -11.60
C GLY A 530 60.21 -29.34 -11.48
N PHE A 531 59.79 -28.62 -12.52
CA PHE A 531 58.53 -27.89 -12.54
C PHE A 531 57.34 -28.81 -12.85
N SER A 532 56.22 -28.59 -12.16
CA SER A 532 54.96 -29.30 -12.35
C SER A 532 53.78 -28.36 -12.17
N LEU A 533 52.63 -28.69 -12.77
CA LEU A 533 51.38 -27.98 -12.53
C LEU A 533 50.67 -28.55 -11.30
N GLN A 534 50.11 -27.65 -10.48
CA GLN A 534 49.24 -27.97 -9.36
C GLN A 534 47.93 -27.19 -9.48
N GLY A 535 46.80 -27.89 -9.48
CA GLY A 535 45.47 -27.31 -9.58
C GLY A 535 44.42 -28.35 -9.97
N SER A 536 43.14 -27.97 -9.98
CA SER A 536 42.04 -28.84 -10.39
C SER A 536 42.08 -29.12 -11.90
N VAL A 537 42.04 -30.38 -12.34
CA VAL A 537 42.09 -30.76 -13.76
C VAL A 537 40.77 -30.54 -14.53
N VAL A 538 39.67 -30.27 -13.84
CA VAL A 538 38.33 -30.21 -14.46
C VAL A 538 38.19 -28.93 -15.30
N GLY A 539 38.09 -29.07 -16.62
CA GLY A 539 37.75 -27.99 -17.55
C GLY A 539 38.93 -27.11 -18.05
N HIS A 540 40.17 -27.46 -17.70
CA HIS A 540 41.38 -26.76 -18.15
C HIS A 540 41.80 -27.16 -19.58
N ASN A 541 41.04 -26.71 -20.57
CA ASN A 541 41.30 -27.00 -21.99
C ASN A 541 42.21 -25.96 -22.67
N ASN A 542 42.54 -24.85 -22.00
CA ASN A 542 43.28 -23.73 -22.59
C ASN A 542 44.20 -23.03 -21.59
N VAL A 543 45.13 -23.80 -21.01
CA VAL A 543 46.18 -23.31 -20.11
C VAL A 543 47.31 -22.69 -20.93
N THR A 544 47.79 -21.52 -20.50
CA THR A 544 48.97 -20.86 -21.06
C THR A 544 50.01 -20.65 -19.96
N VAL A 545 51.21 -21.19 -20.14
CA VAL A 545 52.37 -20.94 -19.25
C VAL A 545 53.42 -20.17 -20.04
N THR A 546 53.82 -19.02 -19.54
CA THR A 546 54.93 -18.22 -20.09
C THR A 546 56.10 -18.28 -19.12
N LEU A 547 57.25 -18.70 -19.61
CA LEU A 547 58.49 -18.80 -18.87
C LEU A 547 59.50 -17.83 -19.48
N THR A 548 60.16 -17.02 -18.66
CA THR A 548 61.15 -16.04 -19.12
C THR A 548 62.39 -16.06 -18.23
N ALA A 549 63.55 -16.29 -18.84
CA ALA A 549 64.85 -16.22 -18.18
C ALA A 549 65.47 -14.83 -18.35
N ALA A 550 66.19 -14.34 -17.34
CA ALA A 550 66.81 -13.01 -17.36
C ALA A 550 68.19 -12.95 -18.05
N SER A 551 68.93 -14.06 -18.15
CA SER A 551 70.16 -14.17 -18.97
C SER A 551 70.24 -15.37 -19.95
N GLY A 552 69.87 -16.60 -19.55
CA GLY A 552 70.01 -17.83 -20.34
C GLY A 552 68.86 -18.15 -21.32
N LEU A 553 69.00 -19.26 -22.03
CA LEU A 553 68.04 -19.73 -23.03
C LEU A 553 67.19 -20.87 -22.48
N LEU A 554 65.90 -20.86 -22.83
CA LEU A 554 64.93 -21.87 -22.43
C LEU A 554 64.47 -22.66 -23.65
N SER A 555 64.27 -23.96 -23.49
CA SER A 555 63.67 -24.80 -24.52
C SER A 555 62.77 -25.87 -23.90
N ALA A 556 61.64 -26.15 -24.53
CA ALA A 556 60.72 -27.23 -24.15
C ALA A 556 60.35 -28.03 -25.41
N THR A 557 59.99 -29.29 -25.24
CA THR A 557 59.67 -30.19 -26.34
C THR A 557 58.22 -30.66 -26.24
N ALA A 558 57.51 -30.61 -27.37
CA ALA A 558 56.16 -31.17 -27.49
C ALA A 558 56.20 -32.70 -27.38
N PRO A 559 55.20 -33.35 -26.75
CA PRO A 559 55.09 -34.80 -26.70
C PRO A 559 55.07 -35.44 -28.10
N THR A 560 55.69 -36.61 -28.27
CA THR A 560 55.72 -37.32 -29.55
C THR A 560 54.32 -37.79 -29.97
N GLY A 561 53.86 -37.38 -31.16
CA GLY A 561 52.57 -37.81 -31.74
C GLY A 561 51.46 -36.76 -31.77
N ASP A 562 51.71 -35.53 -31.30
CA ASP A 562 50.75 -34.42 -31.37
C ASP A 562 51.01 -33.52 -32.61
N THR A 563 49.96 -33.03 -33.25
CA THR A 563 50.00 -32.32 -34.56
C THR A 563 49.88 -30.80 -34.46
N GLY A 564 49.86 -30.23 -33.26
CA GLY A 564 49.99 -28.79 -33.05
C GLY A 564 50.94 -28.51 -31.89
N SER A 565 52.17 -28.04 -32.15
CA SER A 565 53.13 -27.71 -31.08
C SER A 565 52.54 -26.59 -30.20
N GLY A 566 52.24 -26.89 -28.93
CA GLY A 566 51.82 -25.91 -27.92
C GLY A 566 52.98 -25.03 -27.45
N VAL A 567 54.21 -25.45 -27.73
CA VAL A 567 55.45 -24.74 -27.42
C VAL A 567 55.77 -23.72 -28.51
N SER A 568 56.07 -22.49 -28.09
CA SER A 568 56.62 -21.42 -28.92
C SER A 568 57.78 -20.72 -28.21
N GLY A 569 58.75 -20.20 -28.97
CA GLY A 569 59.93 -19.51 -28.40
C GLY A 569 61.04 -20.43 -27.89
N ALA A 570 61.03 -21.72 -28.25
CA ALA A 570 62.09 -22.67 -27.87
C ALA A 570 63.48 -22.21 -28.36
N GLY A 571 64.49 -22.33 -27.49
CA GLY A 571 65.85 -21.83 -27.72
C GLY A 571 66.01 -20.32 -27.53
N THR A 572 65.01 -19.64 -26.97
CA THR A 572 65.06 -18.20 -26.68
C THR A 572 64.97 -17.93 -25.18
N ARG A 573 65.07 -16.66 -24.77
CA ARG A 573 64.91 -16.25 -23.37
C ARG A 573 63.47 -16.40 -22.84
N SER A 574 62.50 -16.62 -23.72
CA SER A 574 61.08 -16.72 -23.35
C SER A 574 60.39 -17.86 -24.10
N VAL A 575 59.84 -18.82 -23.36
CA VAL A 575 59.09 -19.96 -23.90
C VAL A 575 57.63 -19.84 -23.45
N ILE A 576 56.70 -20.04 -24.37
CA ILE A 576 55.26 -20.08 -24.08
C ILE A 576 54.74 -21.48 -24.41
N LEU A 577 54.05 -22.09 -23.45
CA LEU A 577 53.38 -23.39 -23.54
C LEU A 577 51.87 -23.16 -23.56
N ARG A 578 51.14 -23.74 -24.51
CA ARG A 578 49.68 -23.60 -24.65
C ARG A 578 49.00 -24.92 -24.98
N GLY A 579 47.89 -25.20 -24.30
CA GLY A 579 47.06 -26.37 -24.59
C GLY A 579 46.19 -26.78 -23.40
N ASP A 580 45.72 -28.03 -23.41
CA ASP A 580 45.08 -28.60 -22.23
C ASP A 580 46.09 -28.81 -21.08
N TYR A 581 45.56 -28.98 -19.87
CA TYR A 581 46.36 -29.16 -18.66
C TYR A 581 47.44 -30.25 -18.78
N PHE A 582 47.09 -31.41 -19.35
CA PHE A 582 47.99 -32.56 -19.39
C PHE A 582 49.12 -32.35 -20.42
N LYS A 583 48.79 -31.73 -21.56
CA LYS A 583 49.77 -31.34 -22.57
C LYS A 583 50.75 -30.31 -22.02
N VAL A 584 50.24 -29.23 -21.42
CA VAL A 584 51.11 -28.18 -20.85
C VAL A 584 51.95 -28.73 -19.70
N ALA A 585 51.42 -29.64 -18.87
CA ALA A 585 52.19 -30.32 -17.83
C ALA A 585 53.34 -31.16 -18.42
N ALA A 586 53.09 -31.89 -19.51
CA ALA A 586 54.11 -32.70 -20.19
C ALA A 586 55.19 -31.82 -20.87
N GLU A 587 54.78 -30.73 -21.51
CA GLU A 587 55.70 -29.74 -22.11
C GLU A 587 56.53 -29.01 -21.04
N LEU A 588 55.93 -28.70 -19.89
CA LEU A 588 56.64 -28.08 -18.76
C LEU A 588 57.66 -29.03 -18.14
N ALA A 589 57.35 -30.33 -18.06
CA ALA A 589 58.28 -31.34 -17.56
C ALA A 589 59.50 -31.55 -18.49
N SER A 590 59.38 -31.23 -19.78
CA SER A 590 60.49 -31.30 -20.75
C SER A 590 61.33 -30.02 -20.82
N LEU A 591 61.05 -29.03 -19.96
CA LEU A 591 61.76 -27.77 -19.93
C LEU A 591 63.25 -27.97 -19.62
N THR A 592 64.06 -27.28 -20.42
CA THR A 592 65.52 -27.21 -20.32
C THR A 592 65.96 -25.76 -20.26
N TYR A 593 67.09 -25.52 -19.59
CA TYR A 593 67.71 -24.21 -19.45
C TYR A 593 69.19 -24.31 -19.83
N THR A 594 69.64 -23.49 -20.78
CA THR A 594 71.04 -23.38 -21.18
C THR A 594 71.62 -22.09 -20.62
N ALA A 595 72.63 -22.21 -19.76
CA ALA A 595 73.29 -21.07 -19.14
C ALA A 595 74.12 -20.27 -20.18
N PRO A 596 74.31 -18.95 -19.98
CA PRO A 596 75.23 -18.15 -20.78
C PRO A 596 76.66 -18.73 -20.78
N GLY A 597 77.43 -18.44 -21.84
CA GLY A 597 78.71 -19.10 -22.12
C GLY A 597 79.94 -18.63 -21.34
N SER A 598 79.84 -17.67 -20.42
CA SER A 598 81.00 -17.15 -19.66
C SER A 598 80.60 -16.52 -18.32
N GLY A 599 81.37 -16.80 -17.26
CA GLY A 599 81.26 -16.21 -15.91
C GLY A 599 80.42 -16.99 -14.90
N SER A 600 80.75 -16.86 -13.61
CA SER A 600 79.85 -17.22 -12.50
C SER A 600 78.83 -16.10 -12.25
N GLY A 601 77.63 -16.45 -11.76
CA GLY A 601 76.61 -15.43 -11.50
C GLY A 601 75.23 -15.99 -11.19
N ALA A 602 74.25 -15.11 -11.06
CA ALA A 602 72.85 -15.46 -10.83
C ALA A 602 71.99 -15.09 -12.05
N ASP A 603 71.03 -15.96 -12.36
CA ASP A 603 69.93 -15.71 -13.28
C ASP A 603 68.60 -15.93 -12.56
N SER A 604 67.49 -15.51 -13.15
CA SER A 604 66.14 -15.71 -12.65
C SER A 604 65.24 -16.23 -13.75
N LEU A 605 64.39 -17.19 -13.40
CA LEU A 605 63.33 -17.71 -14.25
C LEU A 605 61.99 -17.25 -13.70
N SER A 606 61.34 -16.30 -14.36
CA SER A 606 59.98 -15.89 -14.06
C SER A 606 58.99 -16.76 -14.81
N ILE A 607 57.98 -17.29 -14.11
CA ILE A 607 56.94 -18.15 -14.67
C ILE A 607 55.59 -17.51 -14.38
N THR A 608 54.79 -17.31 -15.42
CA THR A 608 53.41 -16.81 -15.31
C THR A 608 52.45 -17.80 -15.98
N ILE A 609 51.29 -18.01 -15.37
CA ILE A 609 50.29 -18.99 -15.82
C ILE A 609 48.95 -18.29 -15.93
N ASP A 610 48.25 -18.58 -17.01
CA ASP A 610 46.83 -18.28 -17.21
C ASP A 610 46.10 -19.62 -17.42
N ASP A 611 45.13 -19.92 -16.56
CA ASP A 611 44.34 -21.16 -16.63
C ASP A 611 43.19 -21.12 -17.67
N GLY A 612 43.02 -19.99 -18.36
CA GLY A 612 41.97 -19.79 -19.36
C GLY A 612 40.58 -19.53 -18.76
N ARG A 613 40.47 -19.46 -17.43
CA ARG A 613 39.25 -19.12 -16.67
C ARG A 613 39.39 -17.80 -15.91
N GLY A 614 40.42 -17.02 -16.24
CA GLY A 614 40.74 -15.74 -15.59
C GLY A 614 41.58 -15.89 -14.32
N GLY A 615 42.11 -17.08 -14.03
CA GLY A 615 43.07 -17.30 -12.95
C GLY A 615 44.50 -17.07 -13.42
N LEU A 616 45.17 -16.04 -12.87
CA LEU A 616 46.57 -15.74 -13.12
C LEU A 616 47.43 -16.08 -11.90
N SER A 617 48.53 -16.79 -12.11
CA SER A 617 49.53 -17.07 -11.07
C SER A 617 50.92 -16.80 -11.59
N SER A 618 51.82 -16.33 -10.71
CA SER A 618 53.23 -16.12 -11.05
C SER A 618 54.16 -16.63 -9.96
N THR A 619 55.34 -17.10 -10.37
CA THR A 619 56.43 -17.50 -9.47
C THR A 619 57.77 -17.15 -10.11
N THR A 620 58.83 -17.03 -9.31
CA THR A 620 60.19 -16.80 -9.79
C THR A 620 61.14 -17.77 -9.11
N THR A 621 61.98 -18.45 -9.89
CA THR A 621 63.04 -19.33 -9.40
C THR A 621 64.39 -18.69 -9.67
N VAL A 622 65.28 -18.72 -8.68
CA VAL A 622 66.67 -18.24 -8.84
C VAL A 622 67.52 -19.35 -9.43
N ILE A 623 68.38 -19.04 -10.40
CA ILE A 623 69.32 -19.98 -11.00
C ILE A 623 70.74 -19.53 -10.66
N SER A 624 71.47 -20.35 -9.91
CA SER A 624 72.89 -20.11 -9.64
C SER A 624 73.73 -20.75 -10.76
N ILE A 625 74.57 -19.96 -11.42
CA ILE A 625 75.41 -20.39 -12.53
C ILE A 625 76.85 -20.53 -12.00
N ALA A 626 77.33 -21.77 -11.94
CA ALA A 626 78.72 -22.09 -11.66
C ALA A 626 79.58 -21.90 -12.93
N PRO A 627 80.86 -21.51 -12.79
CA PRO A 627 81.77 -21.40 -13.93
C PRO A 627 82.04 -22.79 -14.55
N SER A 628 82.38 -22.80 -15.85
CA SER A 628 82.68 -24.05 -16.57
C SER A 628 83.97 -24.69 -16.01
N PRO A 629 84.08 -26.04 -15.94
CA PRO A 629 85.29 -26.71 -15.47
C PRO A 629 86.51 -26.28 -16.31
N GLY A 630 87.40 -25.47 -15.72
CA GLY A 630 88.61 -24.94 -16.38
C GLY A 630 88.63 -23.42 -16.63
N ASP A 631 87.58 -22.67 -16.24
CA ASP A 631 87.57 -21.20 -16.29
C ASP A 631 88.25 -20.63 -15.03
N THR A 632 89.49 -20.13 -15.16
CA THR A 632 90.28 -19.55 -14.06
C THR A 632 90.12 -18.03 -13.93
N SER A 633 89.17 -17.43 -14.66
CA SER A 633 88.97 -15.98 -14.69
C SER A 633 88.35 -15.40 -13.40
N ASP A 634 87.76 -16.24 -12.55
CA ASP A 634 87.11 -15.85 -11.28
C ASP A 634 87.97 -16.08 -10.02
N LEU A 635 89.23 -16.51 -10.16
CA LEU A 635 90.16 -16.67 -9.02
C LEU A 635 90.84 -15.34 -8.64
N GLN A 636 90.06 -14.29 -8.44
CA GLN A 636 90.52 -13.07 -7.76
C GLN A 636 89.71 -12.92 -6.48
N HIS A 637 90.41 -13.00 -5.33
CA HIS A 637 89.92 -12.99 -3.94
C HIS A 637 89.61 -14.35 -3.32
N ILE A 638 90.65 -15.07 -2.87
CA ILE A 638 90.51 -15.94 -1.70
C ILE A 638 90.84 -15.08 -0.48
N VAL A 639 89.82 -14.43 0.07
CA VAL A 639 89.81 -14.10 1.50
C VAL A 639 89.45 -15.40 2.20
N LEU A 640 90.44 -16.09 2.78
CA LEU A 640 90.20 -17.26 3.62
C LEU A 640 89.65 -16.81 4.99
N THR A 641 88.45 -16.23 5.00
CA THR A 641 87.65 -16.11 6.22
C THR A 641 87.06 -17.47 6.54
N VAL A 642 87.71 -18.24 7.41
CA VAL A 642 87.08 -19.37 8.09
C VAL A 642 86.08 -18.81 9.10
N LEU A 643 84.91 -18.41 8.62
CA LEU A 643 83.72 -18.24 9.45
C LEU A 643 82.53 -18.88 8.73
N ALA A 644 82.10 -20.01 9.31
CA ALA A 644 80.74 -20.54 9.30
C ALA A 644 80.30 -21.59 8.27
N ASP A 645 81.17 -22.50 7.81
CA ASP A 645 80.67 -23.76 7.20
C ASP A 645 81.38 -25.06 7.64
N LEU A 646 82.06 -25.03 8.78
CA LEU A 646 82.49 -26.23 9.50
C LEU A 646 81.78 -26.32 10.85
N GLN A 647 80.50 -26.75 10.84
CA GLN A 647 79.79 -27.22 12.03
C GLN A 647 80.31 -28.58 12.49
N SER A 648 81.61 -28.69 12.73
CA SER A 648 82.23 -29.86 13.35
C SER A 648 83.62 -29.52 13.88
N TYR A 649 83.71 -28.82 15.01
CA TYR A 649 84.84 -29.00 15.93
C TYR A 649 84.44 -28.63 17.35
N GLU A 650 84.43 -29.63 18.23
CA GLU A 650 84.42 -29.40 19.67
C GLU A 650 85.65 -28.57 20.08
N THR A 651 85.45 -27.59 20.96
CA THR A 651 86.46 -27.00 21.86
C THR A 651 87.91 -27.09 21.37
N GLN A 652 88.30 -26.25 20.42
CA GLN A 652 89.69 -26.19 19.97
C GLN A 652 90.52 -25.44 21.02
N THR A 653 91.25 -26.19 21.85
CA THR A 653 92.24 -25.69 22.82
C THR A 653 93.64 -25.53 22.20
N HIS A 654 93.75 -25.51 20.88
CA HIS A 654 95.00 -25.42 20.13
C HIS A 654 94.82 -24.43 18.97
N GLY A 655 95.83 -23.60 18.68
CA GLY A 655 95.71 -22.63 17.59
C GLY A 655 95.79 -23.24 16.19
N VAL A 656 95.59 -22.37 15.20
CA VAL A 656 95.46 -22.63 13.78
C VAL A 656 96.83 -22.62 13.11
N PHE A 657 96.99 -23.49 12.11
CA PHE A 657 98.12 -23.45 11.18
C PHE A 657 97.64 -22.91 9.82
N VAL A 658 98.22 -21.80 9.36
CA VAL A 658 97.90 -21.16 8.07
C VAL A 658 99.16 -21.09 7.22
N GLU A 659 99.09 -21.57 5.97
CA GLU A 659 100.14 -21.42 4.96
C GLU A 659 99.58 -20.62 3.77
N ALA A 660 100.09 -19.41 3.57
CA ALA A 660 99.95 -18.66 2.34
C ALA A 660 101.04 -19.09 1.35
N LEU A 661 100.72 -19.10 0.06
CA LEU A 661 101.56 -19.69 -0.98
C LEU A 661 102.41 -18.61 -1.67
N ALA A 662 101.85 -17.89 -2.64
CA ALA A 662 102.56 -16.82 -3.34
C ALA A 662 101.64 -15.62 -3.49
N GLY A 663 102.20 -14.41 -3.35
CA GLY A 663 101.45 -13.16 -3.32
C GLY A 663 101.83 -12.32 -2.10
N ALA A 664 101.43 -11.04 -2.10
CA ALA A 664 101.51 -10.24 -0.88
C ALA A 664 100.23 -10.51 -0.07
N ASP A 665 100.37 -11.27 1.02
CA ASP A 665 99.26 -11.80 1.81
C ASP A 665 99.06 -11.07 3.13
N ALA A 666 97.81 -11.00 3.58
CA ALA A 666 97.43 -10.43 4.88
C ALA A 666 96.79 -11.51 5.76
N ILE A 667 97.58 -12.06 6.69
CA ILE A 667 97.16 -13.19 7.53
C ILE A 667 96.92 -12.70 8.95
N VAL A 668 95.74 -13.04 9.50
CA VAL A 668 95.37 -12.74 10.88
C VAL A 668 95.05 -14.04 11.60
N GLY A 669 95.78 -14.30 12.68
CA GLY A 669 95.57 -15.42 13.58
C GLY A 669 94.37 -15.21 14.50
N THR A 670 94.21 -16.15 15.42
CA THR A 670 93.12 -16.23 16.38
C THR A 670 93.55 -15.67 17.75
N ALA A 671 92.85 -16.10 18.81
CA ALA A 671 93.19 -15.74 20.18
C ALA A 671 93.93 -16.87 20.92
N LEU A 672 94.42 -17.88 20.19
CA LEU A 672 95.13 -19.06 20.68
C LEU A 672 96.56 -19.09 20.11
N ALA A 673 97.40 -20.03 20.53
CA ALA A 673 98.76 -20.16 20.02
C ALA A 673 98.79 -20.68 18.57
N ASP A 674 98.94 -19.77 17.61
CA ASP A 674 98.83 -20.02 16.17
C ASP A 674 100.20 -20.16 15.47
N ARG A 675 100.21 -20.73 14.27
CA ARG A 675 101.38 -20.71 13.37
C ARG A 675 100.95 -20.18 11.99
N LEU A 676 101.51 -19.05 11.59
CA LEU A 676 101.19 -18.37 10.33
C LEU A 676 102.43 -18.34 9.44
N ASP A 677 102.30 -18.84 8.21
CA ASP A 677 103.35 -18.87 7.19
C ASP A 677 102.91 -18.01 5.98
N GLY A 678 103.69 -16.98 5.64
CA GLY A 678 103.39 -16.00 4.58
C GLY A 678 103.68 -16.51 3.17
N GLY A 679 104.66 -17.41 3.01
CA GLY A 679 105.02 -17.94 1.70
C GLY A 679 105.92 -16.99 0.90
N GLU A 680 105.67 -16.82 -0.40
CA GLU A 680 106.43 -15.91 -1.27
C GLU A 680 105.71 -14.58 -1.45
N GLY A 681 106.33 -13.45 -1.13
CA GLY A 681 105.78 -12.11 -1.31
C GLY A 681 106.09 -11.19 -0.14
N ASP A 682 105.56 -9.97 -0.17
CA ASP A 682 105.72 -9.02 0.94
C ASP A 682 104.49 -9.16 1.86
N ASP A 683 104.60 -9.98 2.91
CA ASP A 683 103.44 -10.40 3.69
C ASP A 683 103.20 -9.55 4.94
N THR A 684 101.95 -9.48 5.41
CA THR A 684 101.59 -8.89 6.72
C THR A 684 100.97 -9.95 7.61
N LEU A 685 101.68 -10.32 8.69
CA LEU A 685 101.29 -11.38 9.61
C LEU A 685 100.91 -10.78 10.98
N THR A 686 99.66 -10.97 11.39
CA THR A 686 99.13 -10.56 12.70
C THR A 686 98.78 -11.80 13.50
N GLY A 687 99.59 -12.16 14.52
CA GLY A 687 99.38 -13.39 15.30
C GLY A 687 98.07 -13.41 16.09
N GLY A 688 97.63 -12.26 16.61
CA GLY A 688 96.47 -12.13 17.48
C GLY A 688 96.85 -12.24 18.96
N LEU A 689 95.99 -12.85 19.78
CA LEU A 689 96.35 -13.16 21.18
C LEU A 689 96.86 -14.60 21.22
N GLY A 690 97.85 -14.89 22.06
CA GLY A 690 98.42 -16.24 22.09
C GLY A 690 99.92 -16.17 22.19
N ALA A 691 100.57 -17.31 21.98
CA ALA A 691 102.00 -17.35 21.72
C ALA A 691 102.17 -17.92 20.31
N ASP A 692 102.42 -17.03 19.37
CA ASP A 692 102.24 -17.31 17.94
C ASP A 692 103.58 -17.43 17.22
N THR A 693 103.67 -18.36 16.28
CA THR A 693 104.83 -18.49 15.39
C THR A 693 104.51 -17.84 14.04
N LEU A 694 105.15 -16.69 13.75
CA LEU A 694 104.99 -15.99 12.48
C LEU A 694 106.22 -16.25 11.59
N VAL A 695 105.99 -16.85 10.43
CA VAL A 695 107.01 -17.13 9.41
C VAL A 695 106.70 -16.27 8.20
N GLY A 696 107.48 -15.22 7.98
CA GLY A 696 107.31 -14.32 6.84
C GLY A 696 107.46 -15.02 5.49
N GLY A 697 108.50 -15.83 5.35
CA GLY A 697 108.79 -16.52 4.09
C GLY A 697 109.76 -15.72 3.24
N ALA A 698 109.53 -15.66 1.93
CA ALA A 698 110.41 -15.02 0.97
C ALA A 698 109.86 -13.66 0.51
N GLY A 699 110.44 -12.57 1.01
CA GLY A 699 110.12 -11.20 0.60
C GLY A 699 110.38 -10.23 1.74
N PHE A 700 109.76 -9.04 1.70
CA PHE A 700 109.79 -8.08 2.80
C PHE A 700 108.54 -8.18 3.66
N ASP A 701 108.63 -8.99 4.70
CA ASP A 701 107.49 -9.31 5.55
C ASP A 701 107.37 -8.36 6.75
N THR A 702 106.12 -8.12 7.15
CA THR A 702 105.71 -7.26 8.25
C THR A 702 105.00 -8.08 9.32
N ALA A 703 105.66 -8.30 10.46
CA ALA A 703 104.99 -8.80 11.66
C ALA A 703 104.26 -7.64 12.37
N ALA A 704 102.93 -7.71 12.42
CA ALA A 704 102.08 -6.68 12.99
C ALA A 704 101.62 -7.05 14.41
N TYR A 705 101.94 -6.17 15.37
CA TYR A 705 101.58 -6.32 16.79
C TYR A 705 100.49 -5.33 17.22
N SER A 706 99.62 -4.91 16.31
CA SER A 706 98.57 -3.92 16.59
C SER A 706 97.64 -4.33 17.73
N ASP A 707 97.52 -5.62 17.99
CA ASP A 707 96.64 -6.20 19.01
C ASP A 707 97.37 -6.59 20.31
N ALA A 708 98.70 -6.35 20.39
CA ALA A 708 99.51 -6.71 21.55
C ALA A 708 99.17 -5.82 22.77
N ARG A 709 98.82 -6.46 23.90
CA ARG A 709 98.40 -5.76 25.14
C ARG A 709 99.55 -5.33 26.04
N ALA A 710 100.78 -5.71 25.74
CA ALA A 710 102.00 -5.31 26.45
C ALA A 710 103.13 -5.01 25.45
N GLY A 711 104.16 -4.29 25.89
CA GLY A 711 105.31 -3.96 25.04
C GLY A 711 106.03 -5.20 24.50
N VAL A 712 106.52 -5.12 23.26
CA VAL A 712 107.25 -6.18 22.57
C VAL A 712 108.75 -5.89 22.63
N THR A 713 109.54 -6.88 23.06
CA THR A 713 111.01 -6.83 23.04
C THR A 713 111.51 -7.77 21.95
N VAL A 714 112.18 -7.24 20.92
CA VAL A 714 112.67 -8.05 19.79
C VAL A 714 114.17 -8.31 19.94
N ASP A 715 114.57 -9.58 20.01
CA ASP A 715 115.97 -10.01 19.95
C ASP A 715 116.28 -10.50 18.53
N LEU A 716 116.80 -9.59 17.71
CA LEU A 716 117.19 -9.86 16.32
C LEU A 716 118.37 -10.82 16.19
N ALA A 717 119.17 -11.02 17.24
CA ALA A 717 120.26 -11.99 17.23
C ALA A 717 119.75 -13.42 17.47
N ARG A 718 118.61 -13.56 18.17
CA ARG A 718 117.91 -14.85 18.38
C ARG A 718 116.80 -15.13 17.37
N GLY A 719 116.36 -14.13 16.62
CA GLY A 719 115.22 -14.25 15.71
C GLY A 719 113.89 -14.47 16.45
N ALA A 720 113.77 -13.96 17.68
CA ALA A 720 112.61 -14.14 18.55
C ALA A 720 112.16 -12.80 19.13
N ALA A 721 110.86 -12.67 19.40
CA ALA A 721 110.29 -11.51 20.07
C ALA A 721 109.60 -11.95 21.36
N GLU A 722 109.91 -11.34 22.51
CA GLU A 722 109.29 -11.68 23.78
C GLU A 722 108.45 -10.49 24.29
N GLY A 723 107.20 -10.74 24.71
CA GLY A 723 106.31 -9.68 25.18
C GLY A 723 104.82 -9.99 24.96
N GLY A 724 104.01 -8.94 24.79
CA GLY A 724 102.54 -8.96 24.88
C GLY A 724 101.73 -9.86 23.94
N ALA A 725 102.38 -10.76 23.19
CA ALA A 725 101.76 -11.82 22.37
C ALA A 725 102.72 -13.03 22.11
N GLY A 726 103.60 -13.38 23.06
CA GLY A 726 104.42 -14.61 23.00
C GLY A 726 105.67 -14.55 22.10
N THR A 727 106.40 -15.69 22.05
CA THR A 727 107.78 -15.87 21.53
C THR A 727 107.92 -16.03 20.03
#